data_AF-A0A5C6D4T6-F1
#
_entry.id   AF-A0A5C6D4T6-F1
#
_cell.length_a   1.000
_cell.length_b   1.000
_cell.length_c   1.000
_cell.angle_alpha   90.00
_cell.angle_beta   90.00
_cell.angle_gamma   90.00
#
_symmetry.space_group_name_H-M   'P 1'
#
loop_
_entity.id
_entity.type
_entity.pdbx_description
1 polymer ?
#
loop_
_entity_poly.entity_id
_entity_poly.type
_entity_poly.pdbx_seq_one_letter_code
_entity_poly.pdbx_strand_id
1 'polypeptide(L)'
;MRKLSTKIAILLFAILITIIAAISTLIFLINSEKLTHFIEHRIKADTNFDIRIKDTHLNIFSCLQLKQISVKWLGEQKQFTLECNTIALHYNLFDLLKRRIKGIDISDVQIILNAEMETAINSPSSHDYGLKPFSLKDIYPEHLLVENISVNNTQVKITAGDYLFELTEMDLQVKGIQPATPFYILMSGKFSVSNPSKETSSNLYGEIDITTKYSLPDDELTILNSSHFLVNDSEKFLLNGKALSILTSPEIHCNISGTHHLEAFNSMIPENYKDWSLNGSISTDTSIDYTAKNQSWTMTAITDMSLSKLGFASPDYDYFAEKISGHIKINLNTDSNSRILSFRTNGILEPFLIQLGDFTTNMRNRKTHFSLNGNYDTQNKNLNEVNSTLSWDNLGTITTIGDILSITDNPHLDMNIELKKIDNSAFFETFAKDTVEYSNPVLFNTQIEGESSSHFYISSAKKHLTINGHLNVNNLNLKYGDISIDDASIDLPISLAYPRSKTVIQKRDIPDSQYGAVQFKKLSYGPLKIENIRINPIITSNNFFIKDPFKIPIFDGTIDIRNVSVENAINSDRKFNLGFQVNNISLEALTTTYNLTPFKGILNSSVMSFRGQGQTLYSNDEMKIKLFGGEITLRDLSINNFLNPMTEIGFSAEVNHLDLGEMSDTYREWGNITGIINGNIQDFKIVAGEPSSFEIEMKTETYPGTKQIVSTKFLKNFVPGIGKVLDKVGFTNYKYAVMGLHARLENDYVKLRGAVREDGKELFMKGAGMKRLEIVLPNVDRRVPFKTFLNSFKGILGSDIDDTQVQFK
;
A
#
# COMPACT_ATOMS: atom_id res chain seq x y z
N MET A 1 -103.32 -11.09 12.27
CA MET A 1 -102.43 -10.75 11.13
C MET A 1 -102.51 -9.28 10.68
N ARG A 2 -103.69 -8.69 10.44
CA ARG A 2 -103.82 -7.28 9.97
C ARG A 2 -103.15 -6.22 10.86
N LYS A 3 -103.27 -6.31 12.20
CA LYS A 3 -102.64 -5.36 13.15
C LYS A 3 -101.10 -5.48 13.27
N LEU A 4 -100.53 -6.66 12.98
CA LEU A 4 -99.07 -6.88 13.00
C LEU A 4 -98.43 -6.30 11.73
N SER A 5 -99.10 -6.47 10.58
CA SER A 5 -98.71 -5.88 9.30
C SER A 5 -98.73 -4.34 9.34
N THR A 6 -99.71 -3.71 9.98
CA THR A 6 -99.76 -2.23 10.09
C THR A 6 -98.68 -1.67 11.02
N LYS A 7 -98.35 -2.35 12.13
CA LYS A 7 -97.25 -1.92 13.01
C LYS A 7 -95.88 -2.10 12.36
N ILE A 8 -95.67 -3.19 11.62
CA ILE A 8 -94.45 -3.40 10.83
C ILE A 8 -94.36 -2.37 9.71
N ALA A 9 -95.46 -2.03 9.04
CA ALA A 9 -95.50 -1.00 8.00
C ALA A 9 -95.20 0.40 8.55
N ILE A 10 -95.74 0.77 9.72
CA ILE A 10 -95.45 2.06 10.38
C ILE A 10 -94.00 2.10 10.87
N LEU A 11 -93.47 1.01 11.40
CA LEU A 11 -92.06 0.92 11.80
C LEU A 11 -91.14 1.04 10.59
N LEU A 12 -91.43 0.32 9.50
CA LEU A 12 -90.70 0.42 8.23
C LEU A 12 -90.82 1.81 7.60
N PHE A 13 -91.98 2.47 7.71
CA PHE A 13 -92.20 3.82 7.19
C PHE A 13 -91.49 4.88 8.04
N ALA A 14 -91.46 4.72 9.37
CA ALA A 14 -90.68 5.58 10.27
C ALA A 14 -89.17 5.39 10.04
N ILE A 15 -88.71 4.14 9.88
CA ILE A 15 -87.32 3.83 9.49
C ILE A 15 -87.01 4.45 8.12
N LEU A 16 -87.91 4.34 7.14
CA LEU A 16 -87.75 4.94 5.81
C LEU A 16 -87.68 6.47 5.86
N ILE A 17 -88.54 7.14 6.63
CA ILE A 17 -88.50 8.60 6.80
C ILE A 17 -87.25 9.03 7.55
N THR A 18 -86.82 8.29 8.58
CA THR A 18 -85.59 8.60 9.32
C THR A 18 -84.36 8.40 8.44
N ILE A 19 -84.36 7.37 7.59
CA ILE A 19 -83.33 7.13 6.57
C ILE A 19 -83.35 8.24 5.52
N ILE A 20 -84.51 8.65 5.01
CA ILE A 20 -84.64 9.75 4.03
C ILE A 20 -84.19 11.08 4.63
N ALA A 21 -84.54 11.35 5.90
CA ALA A 21 -84.12 12.56 6.60
C ALA A 21 -82.61 12.54 6.90
N ALA A 22 -82.05 11.41 7.32
CA ALA A 22 -80.61 11.24 7.50
C ALA A 22 -79.88 11.39 6.16
N ILE A 23 -80.37 10.76 5.09
CA ILE A 23 -79.90 10.91 3.71
C ILE A 23 -79.94 12.38 3.28
N SER A 24 -81.06 13.06 3.46
CA SER A 24 -81.21 14.47 3.08
C SER A 24 -80.31 15.39 3.89
N THR A 25 -80.09 15.09 5.17
CA THR A 25 -79.19 15.85 6.05
C THR A 25 -77.73 15.62 5.64
N LEU A 26 -77.38 14.39 5.28
CA LEU A 26 -76.04 14.02 4.83
C LEU A 26 -75.74 14.65 3.46
N ILE A 27 -76.70 14.63 2.52
CA ILE A 27 -76.64 15.35 1.24
C ILE A 27 -76.49 16.86 1.47
N PHE A 28 -77.25 17.43 2.39
CA PHE A 28 -77.14 18.85 2.75
C PHE A 28 -75.77 19.19 3.35
N LEU A 29 -75.23 18.34 4.22
CA LEU A 29 -73.90 18.52 4.82
C LEU A 29 -72.77 18.45 3.79
N ILE A 30 -72.92 17.64 2.73
CA ILE A 30 -71.97 17.58 1.61
C ILE A 30 -72.07 18.81 0.74
N ASN A 31 -73.29 19.17 0.29
CA ASN A 31 -73.51 20.32 -0.59
C ASN A 31 -73.19 21.66 0.09
N SER A 32 -73.04 21.69 1.41
CA SER A 32 -72.66 22.88 2.18
C SER A 32 -71.20 22.88 2.66
N GLU A 33 -70.36 21.95 2.18
CA GLU A 33 -68.95 21.74 2.60
C GLU A 33 -68.75 21.45 4.10
N LYS A 34 -69.83 21.42 4.89
CA LYS A 34 -69.80 21.17 6.34
C LYS A 34 -69.34 19.77 6.71
N LEU A 35 -69.61 18.76 5.87
CA LEU A 35 -69.12 17.40 6.10
C LEU A 35 -67.60 17.34 6.00
N THR A 36 -67.01 17.98 4.98
CA THR A 36 -65.56 18.07 4.78
C THR A 36 -64.90 18.72 6.00
N HIS A 37 -65.38 19.89 6.42
CA HIS A 37 -64.86 20.60 7.60
C HIS A 37 -65.03 19.78 8.90
N PHE A 38 -66.11 19.02 9.03
CA PHE A 38 -66.32 18.13 10.18
C PHE A 38 -65.28 17.00 10.24
N ILE A 39 -65.01 16.35 9.09
CA ILE A 39 -64.00 15.28 8.99
C ILE A 39 -62.61 15.83 9.31
N GLU A 40 -62.22 16.96 8.70
CA GLU A 40 -60.92 17.60 8.96
C GLU A 40 -60.74 17.98 10.43
N HIS A 41 -61.75 18.61 11.03
CA HIS A 41 -61.72 18.99 12.44
C HIS A 41 -61.61 17.77 13.36
N ARG A 42 -62.32 16.68 13.04
CA ARG A 42 -62.28 15.46 13.86
C ARG A 42 -60.92 14.80 13.82
N ILE A 43 -60.31 14.69 12.64
CA ILE A 43 -58.96 14.13 12.50
C ILE A 43 -57.93 14.99 13.21
N LYS A 44 -57.99 16.32 13.10
CA LYS A 44 -57.09 17.25 13.81
C LYS A 44 -57.23 17.20 15.34
N ALA A 45 -58.42 16.90 15.85
CA ALA A 45 -58.67 16.81 17.29
C ALA A 45 -58.19 15.47 17.89
N ASP A 46 -58.30 14.39 17.11
CA ASP A 46 -57.99 13.03 17.55
C ASP A 46 -56.55 12.60 17.17
N THR A 47 -55.84 13.38 16.35
CA THR A 47 -54.46 13.10 15.87
C THR A 47 -53.61 14.37 15.79
N ASN A 48 -52.29 14.24 15.59
CA ASN A 48 -51.36 15.38 15.40
C ASN A 48 -51.20 15.79 13.92
N PHE A 49 -52.19 15.50 13.08
CA PHE A 49 -52.14 15.75 11.63
C PHE A 49 -53.02 16.94 11.21
N ASP A 50 -52.43 17.90 10.49
CA ASP A 50 -53.17 18.91 9.73
C ASP A 50 -53.61 18.30 8.38
N ILE A 51 -54.84 17.79 8.33
CA ILE A 51 -55.45 17.29 7.10
C ILE A 51 -56.27 18.36 6.38
N ARG A 52 -56.17 18.38 5.05
CA ARG A 52 -56.98 19.17 4.13
C ARG A 52 -57.56 18.28 3.05
N ILE A 53 -58.84 18.43 2.76
CA ILE A 53 -59.58 17.66 1.76
C ILE A 53 -60.28 18.66 0.83
N LYS A 54 -59.97 18.61 -0.47
CA LYS A 54 -60.52 19.59 -1.40
C LYS A 54 -61.95 19.28 -1.84
N ASP A 55 -62.26 18.01 -2.01
CA ASP A 55 -63.57 17.57 -2.51
C ASP A 55 -64.00 16.27 -1.82
N THR A 56 -65.30 16.14 -1.53
CA THR A 56 -65.90 14.99 -0.85
C THR A 56 -67.16 14.58 -1.59
N HIS A 57 -67.18 13.36 -2.11
CA HIS A 57 -68.31 12.78 -2.81
C HIS A 57 -68.88 11.59 -2.04
N LEU A 58 -70.18 11.58 -1.76
CA LEU A 58 -70.84 10.47 -1.08
C LEU A 58 -71.95 9.89 -1.93
N ASN A 59 -71.85 8.58 -2.17
CA ASN A 59 -72.98 7.73 -2.50
C ASN A 59 -73.42 6.98 -1.24
N ILE A 60 -74.55 7.40 -0.68
CA ILE A 60 -75.01 6.97 0.64
C ILE A 60 -75.24 5.46 0.73
N PHE A 61 -75.49 4.79 -0.40
CA PHE A 61 -75.75 3.36 -0.42
C PHE A 61 -74.48 2.52 -0.61
N SER A 62 -73.39 3.10 -1.12
CA SER A 62 -72.28 2.29 -1.65
C SER A 62 -70.86 2.82 -1.45
N CYS A 63 -70.64 4.13 -1.29
CA CYS A 63 -69.28 4.68 -1.34
C CYS A 63 -69.16 6.09 -0.73
N LEU A 64 -68.09 6.36 0.02
CA LEU A 64 -67.62 7.71 0.37
C LEU A 64 -66.26 7.92 -0.29
N GLN A 65 -66.09 8.95 -1.11
CA GLN A 65 -64.84 9.33 -1.76
C GLN A 65 -64.36 10.69 -1.27
N LEU A 66 -63.13 10.75 -0.81
CA LEU A 66 -62.41 11.98 -0.47
C LEU A 66 -61.36 12.21 -1.56
N LYS A 67 -61.27 13.41 -2.12
CA LYS A 67 -60.37 13.73 -3.22
C LYS A 67 -59.41 14.87 -2.88
N GLN A 68 -58.20 14.77 -3.42
CA GLN A 68 -57.11 15.74 -3.27
C GLN A 68 -56.86 16.07 -1.80
N ILE A 69 -56.40 15.04 -1.08
CA ILE A 69 -56.13 15.07 0.34
C ILE A 69 -54.66 15.44 0.54
N SER A 70 -54.40 16.38 1.43
CA SER A 70 -53.05 16.73 1.87
C SER A 70 -52.99 16.66 3.38
N VAL A 71 -51.99 15.97 3.90
CA VAL A 71 -51.76 15.76 5.32
C VAL A 71 -50.36 16.27 5.64
N LYS A 72 -50.28 17.15 6.63
CA LYS A 72 -49.00 17.63 7.20
C LYS A 72 -48.93 17.29 8.67
N TRP A 73 -47.74 16.91 9.13
CA TRP A 73 -47.49 16.73 10.56
C TRP A 73 -47.28 18.09 11.24
N LEU A 74 -47.84 18.28 12.44
CA LEU A 74 -47.77 19.54 13.20
C LEU A 74 -46.60 19.61 14.21
N GLY A 75 -45.59 18.75 14.10
CA GLY A 75 -44.43 18.73 15.01
C GLY A 75 -43.25 19.59 14.55
N GLU A 76 -42.47 20.11 15.51
CA GLU A 76 -41.47 21.16 15.30
C GLU A 76 -40.22 20.76 14.49
N GLN A 77 -39.94 19.47 14.24
CA GLN A 77 -38.62 19.06 13.74
C GLN A 77 -38.58 18.08 12.54
N LYS A 78 -39.71 17.72 11.91
CA LYS A 78 -39.68 16.84 10.71
C LYS A 78 -40.72 17.23 9.68
N GLN A 79 -40.29 17.57 8.46
CA GLN A 79 -41.19 17.77 7.32
C GLN A 79 -41.70 16.41 6.83
N PHE A 80 -42.89 16.02 7.27
CA PHE A 80 -43.68 14.95 6.69
C PHE A 80 -44.84 15.57 5.92
N THR A 81 -44.91 15.24 4.62
CA THR A 81 -46.08 15.56 3.79
C THR A 81 -46.60 14.28 3.16
N LEU A 82 -47.90 14.04 3.30
CA LEU A 82 -48.62 13.00 2.59
C LEU A 82 -49.68 13.65 1.71
N GLU A 83 -49.65 13.34 0.42
CA GLU A 83 -50.69 13.73 -0.53
C GLU A 83 -51.35 12.48 -1.08
N CYS A 84 -52.66 12.53 -1.30
CA CYS A 84 -53.41 11.43 -1.88
C CYS A 84 -54.48 11.98 -2.81
N ASN A 85 -54.59 11.40 -4.01
CA ASN A 85 -55.58 11.84 -4.98
C ASN A 85 -57.00 11.41 -4.59
N THR A 86 -57.20 10.15 -4.19
CA THR A 86 -58.52 9.64 -3.79
C THR A 86 -58.43 8.62 -2.66
N ILE A 87 -59.27 8.77 -1.63
CA ILE A 87 -59.62 7.72 -0.66
C ILE A 87 -61.09 7.36 -0.88
N ALA A 88 -61.37 6.12 -1.26
CA ALA A 88 -62.71 5.58 -1.48
C ALA A 88 -63.03 4.49 -0.44
N LEU A 89 -64.02 4.79 0.41
CA LEU A 89 -64.58 3.87 1.38
C LEU A 89 -65.80 3.17 0.77
N HIS A 90 -65.65 1.90 0.40
CA HIS A 90 -66.71 1.07 -0.13
C HIS A 90 -67.46 0.33 0.98
N TYR A 91 -68.78 0.44 0.97
CA TYR A 91 -69.63 -0.19 1.99
C TYR A 91 -71.01 -0.56 1.44
N ASN A 92 -71.76 -1.34 2.20
CA ASN A 92 -73.21 -1.49 2.01
C ASN A 92 -73.89 -0.87 3.23
N LEU A 93 -74.97 -0.12 3.01
CA LEU A 93 -75.71 0.56 4.07
C LEU A 93 -76.06 -0.35 5.27
N PHE A 94 -76.44 -1.61 5.01
CA PHE A 94 -76.78 -2.57 6.08
C PHE A 94 -75.55 -3.19 6.76
N ASP A 95 -74.40 -3.23 6.08
CA ASP A 95 -73.14 -3.74 6.64
C ASP A 95 -72.48 -2.70 7.57
N LEU A 96 -72.65 -1.40 7.30
CA LEU A 96 -72.24 -0.34 8.22
C LEU A 96 -72.93 -0.43 9.58
N LEU A 97 -74.22 -0.80 9.62
CA LEU A 97 -74.96 -1.05 10.86
C LEU A 97 -74.38 -2.23 11.67
N LYS A 98 -73.68 -3.14 10.99
CA LYS A 98 -72.96 -4.28 11.59
C LYS A 98 -71.47 -3.98 11.82
N ARG A 99 -71.05 -2.71 11.72
CA ARG A 99 -69.64 -2.28 11.81
C ARG A 99 -68.73 -3.01 10.82
N ARG A 100 -69.19 -3.15 9.57
CA ARG A 100 -68.45 -3.82 8.50
C ARG A 100 -68.27 -2.89 7.31
N ILE A 101 -67.02 -2.75 6.88
CA ILE A 101 -66.59 -2.00 5.69
C ILE A 101 -66.12 -3.01 4.65
N LYS A 102 -66.63 -2.87 3.42
CA LYS A 102 -66.36 -3.81 2.32
C LYS A 102 -64.98 -3.59 1.69
N GLY A 103 -64.55 -2.33 1.60
CA GLY A 103 -63.25 -1.99 1.00
C GLY A 103 -62.83 -0.57 1.35
N ILE A 104 -61.52 -0.35 1.47
CA ILE A 104 -60.92 0.98 1.48
C ILE A 104 -59.89 1.00 0.35
N ASP A 105 -60.12 1.83 -0.66
CA ASP A 105 -59.21 1.98 -1.79
C ASP A 105 -58.58 3.37 -1.74
N ILE A 106 -57.26 3.42 -1.72
CA ILE A 106 -56.46 4.64 -1.67
C ILE A 106 -55.62 4.68 -2.94
N SER A 107 -55.65 5.76 -3.70
CA SER A 107 -54.91 5.88 -4.98
C SER A 107 -54.04 7.12 -5.05
N ASP A 108 -52.92 6.97 -5.76
CA ASP A 108 -51.94 8.02 -6.06
C ASP A 108 -51.47 8.72 -4.77
N VAL A 109 -50.85 7.92 -3.90
CA VAL A 109 -50.32 8.41 -2.61
C VAL A 109 -48.89 8.88 -2.82
N GLN A 110 -48.57 10.08 -2.37
CA GLN A 110 -47.21 10.60 -2.35
C GLN A 110 -46.82 10.92 -0.91
N ILE A 111 -45.73 10.32 -0.45
CA ILE A 111 -45.17 10.53 0.89
C ILE A 111 -43.77 11.11 0.72
N ILE A 112 -43.51 12.27 1.34
CA ILE A 112 -42.20 12.91 1.36
C ILE A 112 -41.73 13.02 2.81
N LEU A 113 -40.54 12.47 3.07
CA LEU A 113 -39.88 12.39 4.36
C LEU A 113 -38.48 13.00 4.26
N ASN A 114 -38.26 14.15 4.88
CA ASN A 114 -36.93 14.73 5.02
C ASN A 114 -36.34 14.34 6.38
N ALA A 115 -35.38 13.42 6.37
CA ALA A 115 -34.61 13.02 7.54
C ALA A 115 -33.28 13.80 7.57
N GLU A 116 -33.32 15.08 7.95
CA GLU A 116 -32.09 15.78 8.31
C GLU A 116 -31.57 15.26 9.66
N MET A 117 -30.29 14.87 9.73
CA MET A 117 -29.59 14.73 11.00
C MET A 117 -29.35 16.15 11.52
N GLU A 118 -30.25 16.68 12.33
CA GLU A 118 -30.05 18.00 12.93
C GLU A 118 -28.75 18.05 13.74
N THR A 119 -27.94 19.06 13.43
CA THR A 119 -26.93 19.60 14.33
C THR A 119 -27.61 20.01 15.64
N ALA A 120 -27.25 19.34 16.74
CA ALA A 120 -27.75 19.67 18.08
C ALA A 120 -27.49 21.14 18.41
N ILE A 121 -28.52 21.97 18.29
CA ILE A 121 -28.58 23.31 18.87
C ILE A 121 -29.43 23.19 20.14
N ASN A 122 -28.81 23.49 21.27
CA ASN A 122 -29.35 23.76 22.60
C ASN A 122 -30.62 22.99 23.05
N SER A 123 -30.47 22.27 24.17
CA SER A 123 -31.55 21.67 24.95
C SER A 123 -32.80 22.57 25.00
N PRO A 124 -33.98 22.10 24.59
CA PRO A 124 -35.22 22.85 24.79
C PRO A 124 -35.46 23.01 26.30
N SER A 125 -35.84 24.22 26.70
CA SER A 125 -36.32 24.51 28.04
C SER A 125 -37.51 23.62 28.40
N SER A 126 -37.59 23.22 29.67
CA SER A 126 -38.46 22.20 30.25
C SER A 126 -39.98 22.48 30.23
N HIS A 127 -40.51 23.23 29.27
CA HIS A 127 -41.94 23.48 29.10
C HIS A 127 -42.31 23.38 27.61
N ASP A 128 -42.36 22.15 27.08
CA ASP A 128 -42.98 21.90 25.78
C ASP A 128 -43.97 20.74 25.86
N TYR A 129 -45.11 20.94 25.21
CA TYR A 129 -46.29 20.10 25.25
C TYR A 129 -45.95 18.62 25.00
N GLY A 130 -46.32 17.76 25.95
CA GLY A 130 -46.19 16.32 25.82
C GLY A 130 -46.93 15.81 24.58
N LEU A 131 -46.18 15.44 23.55
CA LEU A 131 -46.68 14.72 22.39
C LEU A 131 -47.33 13.42 22.88
N LYS A 132 -48.63 13.24 22.63
CA LYS A 132 -49.28 11.94 22.85
C LYS A 132 -48.73 10.92 21.83
N PRO A 133 -48.19 9.78 22.28
CA PRO A 133 -47.84 8.68 21.39
C PRO A 133 -49.07 8.25 20.58
N PHE A 134 -48.90 8.04 19.28
CA PHE A 134 -49.95 7.55 18.39
C PHE A 134 -49.83 6.03 18.30
N SER A 135 -50.82 5.27 18.77
CA SER A 135 -50.90 3.81 18.52
C SER A 135 -52.15 3.48 17.74
N LEU A 136 -52.02 2.67 16.68
CA LEU A 136 -53.16 2.22 15.89
C LEU A 136 -54.16 1.41 16.74
N LYS A 137 -53.67 0.72 17.77
CA LYS A 137 -54.47 -0.01 18.76
C LYS A 137 -55.43 0.90 19.53
N ASP A 138 -55.01 2.12 19.85
CA ASP A 138 -55.81 3.06 20.67
C ASP A 138 -56.93 3.75 19.87
N ILE A 139 -56.83 3.72 18.53
CA ILE A 139 -57.72 4.47 17.62
C ILE A 139 -58.61 3.52 16.78
N TYR A 140 -58.18 2.28 16.54
CA TYR A 140 -58.97 1.34 15.74
C TYR A 140 -60.28 0.97 16.45
N PRO A 141 -61.47 1.20 15.84
CA PRO A 141 -62.74 1.02 16.55
C PRO A 141 -63.00 -0.42 16.98
N GLU A 142 -63.42 -0.59 18.24
CA GLU A 142 -63.84 -1.90 18.76
C GLU A 142 -64.97 -2.50 17.89
N HIS A 143 -64.79 -3.74 17.47
CA HIS A 143 -65.72 -4.51 16.64
C HIS A 143 -65.87 -4.05 15.17
N LEU A 144 -64.97 -3.22 14.63
CA LEU A 144 -64.96 -2.87 13.19
C LEU A 144 -64.24 -3.93 12.35
N LEU A 145 -64.92 -4.48 11.34
CA LEU A 145 -64.35 -5.36 10.32
C LEU A 145 -64.11 -4.58 9.02
N VAL A 146 -62.87 -4.57 8.53
CA VAL A 146 -62.55 -4.09 7.18
C VAL A 146 -62.14 -5.29 6.33
N GLU A 147 -62.91 -5.59 5.30
CA GLU A 147 -62.66 -6.78 4.46
C GLU A 147 -61.40 -6.64 3.61
N ASN A 148 -61.20 -5.50 2.95
CA ASN A 148 -60.05 -5.25 2.10
C ASN A 148 -59.59 -3.80 2.26
N ILE A 149 -58.28 -3.58 2.28
CA ILE A 149 -57.66 -2.28 2.04
C ILE A 149 -56.74 -2.45 0.84
N SER A 150 -56.88 -1.60 -0.16
CA SER A 150 -55.91 -1.45 -1.24
C SER A 150 -55.34 -0.03 -1.23
N VAL A 151 -54.02 0.08 -1.36
CA VAL A 151 -53.33 1.34 -1.58
C VAL A 151 -52.51 1.17 -2.83
N ASN A 152 -52.85 1.89 -3.89
CA ASN A 152 -52.26 1.68 -5.21
C ASN A 152 -51.48 2.91 -5.66
N ASN A 153 -50.41 2.68 -6.42
CA ASN A 153 -49.57 3.73 -6.98
C ASN A 153 -49.02 4.67 -5.88
N THR A 154 -48.43 4.09 -4.84
CA THR A 154 -47.78 4.85 -3.78
C THR A 154 -46.35 5.21 -4.18
N GLN A 155 -45.98 6.47 -3.99
CA GLN A 155 -44.64 6.97 -4.10
C GLN A 155 -44.15 7.44 -2.73
N VAL A 156 -43.00 6.95 -2.28
CA VAL A 156 -42.33 7.41 -1.06
C VAL A 156 -40.99 7.98 -1.42
N LYS A 157 -40.67 9.19 -0.95
CA LYS A 157 -39.34 9.78 -1.09
C LYS A 157 -38.79 10.05 0.31
N ILE A 158 -37.61 9.51 0.59
CA ILE A 158 -36.89 9.68 1.84
C ILE A 158 -35.53 10.27 1.52
N THR A 159 -35.24 11.46 2.06
CA THR A 159 -33.91 12.07 1.96
C THR A 159 -33.18 11.91 3.29
N ALA A 160 -32.00 11.30 3.26
CA ALA A 160 -31.15 11.07 4.44
C ALA A 160 -29.70 11.45 4.11
N GLY A 161 -29.24 12.59 4.63
CA GLY A 161 -27.94 13.17 4.24
C GLY A 161 -27.90 13.47 2.74
N ASP A 162 -26.85 13.00 2.06
CA ASP A 162 -26.68 13.19 0.61
C ASP A 162 -27.46 12.17 -0.24
N TYR A 163 -28.20 11.24 0.37
CA TYR A 163 -28.89 10.15 -0.34
C TYR A 163 -30.40 10.37 -0.41
N LEU A 164 -30.97 10.02 -1.57
CA LEU A 164 -32.38 9.98 -1.85
C LEU A 164 -32.80 8.53 -2.11
N PHE A 165 -33.67 8.03 -1.25
CA PHE A 165 -34.35 6.76 -1.39
C PHE A 165 -35.76 7.01 -1.92
N GLU A 166 -36.11 6.40 -3.06
CA GLU A 166 -37.46 6.46 -3.62
C GLU A 166 -38.08 5.07 -3.66
N LEU A 167 -39.34 4.98 -3.27
CA LEU A 167 -40.23 3.86 -3.61
C LEU A 167 -41.25 4.38 -4.61
N THR A 168 -41.47 3.66 -5.69
CA THR A 168 -42.42 4.03 -6.75
C THR A 168 -43.29 2.83 -7.11
N GLU A 169 -44.46 3.10 -7.67
CA GLU A 169 -45.41 2.05 -8.09
C GLU A 169 -45.73 1.07 -6.94
N MET A 170 -45.71 1.55 -5.70
CA MET A 170 -45.94 0.70 -4.54
C MET A 170 -47.43 0.42 -4.37
N ASP A 171 -47.76 -0.87 -4.43
CA ASP A 171 -49.09 -1.40 -4.16
C ASP A 171 -49.09 -2.14 -2.82
N LEU A 172 -50.09 -1.85 -1.99
CA LEU A 172 -50.29 -2.48 -0.69
C LEU A 172 -51.70 -3.06 -0.61
N GLN A 173 -51.78 -4.32 -0.19
CA GLN A 173 -53.05 -5.02 0.02
C GLN A 173 -53.13 -5.59 1.43
N VAL A 174 -54.26 -5.31 2.10
CA VAL A 174 -54.59 -5.87 3.41
C VAL A 174 -55.94 -6.57 3.32
N LYS A 175 -56.06 -7.76 3.89
CA LYS A 175 -57.32 -8.51 3.90
C LYS A 175 -57.75 -8.88 5.32
N GLY A 176 -59.03 -8.65 5.62
CA GLY A 176 -59.70 -9.14 6.81
C GLY A 176 -59.18 -8.55 8.12
N ILE A 177 -59.15 -7.21 8.24
CA ILE A 177 -58.70 -6.53 9.45
C ILE A 177 -59.75 -6.68 10.55
N GLN A 178 -59.35 -7.32 11.65
CA GLN A 178 -60.16 -7.48 12.86
C GLN A 178 -59.31 -7.19 14.10
N PRO A 179 -59.85 -6.55 15.15
CA PRO A 179 -59.09 -6.21 16.34
C PRO A 179 -58.44 -7.40 17.06
N ALA A 180 -59.05 -8.59 16.98
CA ALA A 180 -58.65 -9.75 17.79
C ALA A 180 -57.74 -10.76 17.07
N THR A 181 -57.52 -10.62 15.76
CA THR A 181 -56.76 -11.60 14.96
C THR A 181 -55.73 -10.91 14.09
N PRO A 182 -54.51 -11.48 13.97
CA PRO A 182 -53.52 -10.95 13.05
C PRO A 182 -53.99 -11.04 11.59
N PHE A 183 -53.57 -10.09 10.77
CA PHE A 183 -53.89 -10.02 9.34
C PHE A 183 -52.63 -9.85 8.50
N TYR A 184 -52.73 -10.17 7.21
CA TYR A 184 -51.61 -10.10 6.27
C TYR A 184 -51.60 -8.76 5.53
N ILE A 185 -50.40 -8.18 5.40
CA ILE A 185 -50.14 -7.01 4.56
C ILE A 185 -49.15 -7.46 3.49
N LEU A 186 -49.59 -7.39 2.24
CA LEU A 186 -48.79 -7.66 1.05
C LEU A 186 -48.39 -6.32 0.47
N MET A 187 -47.10 -6.16 0.18
CA MET A 187 -46.55 -4.94 -0.38
C MET A 187 -45.62 -5.29 -1.53
N SER A 188 -45.84 -4.69 -2.69
CA SER A 188 -45.02 -4.88 -3.88
C SER A 188 -44.74 -3.55 -4.57
N GLY A 189 -43.59 -3.37 -5.18
CA GLY A 189 -43.31 -2.20 -6.00
C GLY A 189 -41.84 -2.07 -6.36
N LYS A 190 -41.42 -0.85 -6.70
CA LYS A 190 -40.05 -0.57 -7.13
C LYS A 190 -39.36 0.35 -6.13
N PHE A 191 -38.06 0.19 -5.99
CA PHE A 191 -37.22 1.09 -5.20
C PHE A 191 -36.06 1.63 -6.02
N SER A 192 -35.55 2.79 -5.63
CA SER A 192 -34.29 3.34 -6.09
C SER A 192 -33.55 4.06 -4.95
N VAL A 193 -32.23 4.02 -4.99
CA VAL A 193 -31.35 4.76 -4.07
C VAL A 193 -30.36 5.52 -4.92
N SER A 194 -30.30 6.84 -4.74
CA SER A 194 -29.45 7.74 -5.51
C SER A 194 -28.76 8.76 -4.60
N ASN A 195 -27.63 9.32 -5.04
CA ASN A 195 -27.00 10.45 -4.36
C ASN A 195 -27.11 11.70 -5.24
N PRO A 196 -28.13 12.55 -5.05
CA PRO A 196 -28.34 13.74 -5.88
C PRO A 196 -27.21 14.78 -5.83
N SER A 197 -26.34 14.78 -4.81
CA SER A 197 -25.19 15.70 -4.73
C SER A 197 -24.06 15.35 -5.70
N LYS A 198 -24.07 14.13 -6.23
CA LYS A 198 -23.16 13.65 -7.27
C LYS A 198 -24.01 13.18 -8.45
N GLU A 199 -24.18 14.04 -9.46
CA GLU A 199 -24.93 13.74 -10.71
C GLU A 199 -24.50 12.43 -11.41
N THR A 200 -23.36 11.87 -11.02
CA THR A 200 -22.74 10.68 -11.62
C THR A 200 -22.73 9.43 -10.72
N SER A 201 -23.26 9.42 -9.49
CA SER A 201 -23.21 8.20 -8.66
C SER A 201 -24.08 7.06 -9.23
N SER A 202 -23.61 5.82 -9.12
CA SER A 202 -24.39 4.62 -9.43
C SER A 202 -25.63 4.53 -8.54
N ASN A 203 -26.80 4.43 -9.17
CA ASN A 203 -28.08 4.27 -8.51
C ASN A 203 -28.35 2.78 -8.30
N LEU A 204 -28.72 2.40 -7.08
CA LEU A 204 -29.34 1.11 -6.81
C LEU A 204 -30.80 1.20 -7.23
N TYR A 205 -31.32 0.20 -7.93
CA TYR A 205 -32.75 0.12 -8.22
C TYR A 205 -33.20 -1.34 -8.20
N GLY A 206 -34.51 -1.55 -8.14
CA GLY A 206 -35.08 -2.88 -8.34
C GLY A 206 -36.47 -3.00 -7.77
N GLU A 207 -36.86 -4.24 -7.45
CA GLU A 207 -38.21 -4.59 -7.03
C GLU A 207 -38.24 -5.06 -5.59
N ILE A 208 -39.32 -4.78 -4.89
CA ILE A 208 -39.55 -5.18 -3.50
C ILE A 208 -40.86 -5.95 -3.41
N ASP A 209 -40.82 -7.09 -2.75
CA ASP A 209 -41.98 -7.95 -2.49
C ASP A 209 -41.94 -8.38 -1.02
N ILE A 210 -42.75 -7.72 -0.19
CA ILE A 210 -42.79 -7.94 1.25
C ILE A 210 -44.14 -8.50 1.64
N THR A 211 -44.12 -9.63 2.35
CA THR A 211 -45.30 -10.19 3.00
C THR A 211 -45.11 -10.11 4.50
N THR A 212 -46.00 -9.38 5.17
CA THR A 212 -45.99 -9.25 6.62
C THR A 212 -47.28 -9.76 7.25
N LYS A 213 -47.20 -10.07 8.54
CA LYS A 213 -48.32 -10.38 9.42
C LYS A 213 -48.33 -9.37 10.55
N TYR A 214 -49.42 -8.63 10.71
CA TYR A 214 -49.55 -7.60 11.75
C TYR A 214 -50.58 -8.01 12.81
N SER A 215 -50.23 -7.83 14.09
CA SER A 215 -51.09 -8.07 15.25
C SER A 215 -51.42 -6.73 15.93
N LEU A 216 -52.69 -6.28 15.84
CA LEU A 216 -53.17 -5.07 16.53
C LEU A 216 -53.05 -5.14 18.06
N PRO A 217 -53.36 -6.27 18.75
CA PRO A 217 -53.25 -6.36 20.21
C PRO A 217 -51.81 -6.20 20.72
N ASP A 218 -50.86 -6.77 19.99
CA ASP A 218 -49.45 -6.84 20.37
C ASP A 218 -48.62 -5.69 19.77
N ASP A 219 -49.21 -4.92 18.84
CA ASP A 219 -48.53 -3.94 17.99
C ASP A 219 -47.24 -4.52 17.37
N GLU A 220 -47.36 -5.74 16.85
CA GLU A 220 -46.26 -6.54 16.29
C GLU A 220 -46.46 -6.74 14.77
N LEU A 221 -45.47 -6.34 13.98
CA LEU A 221 -45.33 -6.65 12.56
C LEU A 221 -44.25 -7.71 12.37
N THR A 222 -44.62 -8.89 11.88
CA THR A 222 -43.66 -9.93 11.49
C THR A 222 -43.49 -9.93 9.97
N ILE A 223 -42.25 -9.78 9.49
CA ILE A 223 -41.88 -9.96 8.09
C ILE A 223 -41.62 -11.46 7.85
N LEU A 224 -42.35 -12.06 6.90
CA LEU A 224 -42.28 -13.49 6.63
C LEU A 224 -41.13 -13.83 5.69
N ASN A 225 -40.63 -15.07 5.77
CA ASN A 225 -39.50 -15.58 4.97
C ASN A 225 -39.71 -15.56 3.44
N SER A 226 -40.94 -15.34 2.96
CA SER A 226 -41.23 -15.14 1.53
C SER A 226 -40.88 -13.73 1.04
N SER A 227 -40.59 -12.80 1.96
CA SER A 227 -40.27 -11.42 1.64
C SER A 227 -38.87 -11.31 1.06
N HIS A 228 -38.75 -10.55 -0.02
CA HIS A 228 -37.48 -10.34 -0.69
C HIS A 228 -37.46 -9.01 -1.44
N PHE A 229 -36.25 -8.57 -1.77
CA PHE A 229 -36.05 -7.53 -2.77
C PHE A 229 -35.08 -8.04 -3.83
N LEU A 230 -35.31 -7.61 -5.07
CA LEU A 230 -34.44 -7.83 -6.21
C LEU A 230 -33.67 -6.54 -6.44
N VAL A 231 -32.34 -6.60 -6.41
CA VAL A 231 -31.46 -5.46 -6.74
C VAL A 231 -30.96 -5.66 -8.16
N ASN A 232 -30.96 -4.58 -8.95
CA ASN A 232 -30.51 -4.56 -10.35
C ASN A 232 -31.16 -5.66 -11.22
N ASP A 233 -32.42 -6.01 -10.91
CA ASP A 233 -33.25 -7.00 -11.60
C ASP A 233 -32.71 -8.46 -11.60
N SER A 234 -31.64 -8.75 -10.87
CA SER A 234 -30.92 -10.04 -10.91
C SER A 234 -30.64 -10.63 -9.52
N GLU A 235 -30.37 -9.80 -8.51
CA GLU A 235 -29.88 -10.25 -7.21
C GLU A 235 -30.96 -10.27 -6.15
N LYS A 236 -31.25 -11.47 -5.63
CA LYS A 236 -32.30 -11.68 -4.64
C LYS A 236 -31.76 -11.63 -3.21
N PHE A 237 -32.31 -10.72 -2.43
CA PHE A 237 -32.11 -10.63 -0.99
C PHE A 237 -33.37 -11.06 -0.26
N LEU A 238 -33.24 -12.01 0.65
CA LEU A 238 -34.30 -12.47 1.53
C LEU A 238 -34.36 -11.57 2.77
N LEU A 239 -35.57 -11.19 3.16
CA LEU A 239 -35.85 -10.34 4.30
C LEU A 239 -36.78 -11.09 5.27
N ASN A 240 -36.42 -11.14 6.54
CA ASN A 240 -37.32 -11.59 7.60
C ASN A 240 -37.06 -10.81 8.89
N GLY A 241 -38.03 -10.77 9.79
CA GLY A 241 -37.85 -9.99 11.01
C GLY A 241 -39.14 -9.68 11.73
N LYS A 242 -39.02 -8.87 12.77
CA LYS A 242 -40.12 -8.42 13.62
C LYS A 242 -39.92 -6.95 13.98
N ALA A 243 -41.00 -6.19 13.98
CA ALA A 243 -41.04 -4.83 14.51
C ALA A 243 -42.17 -4.73 15.55
N LEU A 244 -41.84 -4.24 16.74
CA LEU A 244 -42.77 -4.01 17.85
C LEU A 244 -42.95 -2.51 18.06
N SER A 245 -44.14 -2.10 18.51
CA SER A 245 -44.40 -0.71 18.93
C SER A 245 -44.05 0.33 17.86
N ILE A 246 -44.37 0.03 16.60
CA ILE A 246 -43.85 0.69 15.38
C ILE A 246 -44.11 2.20 15.36
N LEU A 247 -45.22 2.62 15.95
CA LEU A 247 -45.70 4.00 15.92
C LEU A 247 -45.36 4.80 17.19
N THR A 248 -44.74 4.17 18.20
CA THR A 248 -44.46 4.79 19.50
C THR A 248 -42.98 4.72 19.85
N SER A 249 -42.48 3.53 20.17
CA SER A 249 -41.09 3.24 20.54
C SER A 249 -40.61 1.99 19.80
N PRO A 250 -40.30 2.12 18.49
CA PRO A 250 -40.05 0.97 17.63
C PRO A 250 -38.86 0.13 18.13
N GLU A 251 -39.09 -1.18 18.23
CA GLU A 251 -38.05 -2.21 18.41
C GLU A 251 -38.08 -3.11 17.18
N ILE A 252 -37.04 -3.04 16.34
CA ILE A 252 -36.95 -3.74 15.05
C ILE A 252 -35.80 -4.73 15.12
N HIS A 253 -36.09 -5.99 14.80
CA HIS A 253 -35.13 -7.07 14.65
C HIS A 253 -35.28 -7.62 13.25
N CYS A 254 -34.26 -7.51 12.41
CA CYS A 254 -34.36 -7.83 11.00
C CYS A 254 -33.14 -8.61 10.52
N ASN A 255 -33.36 -9.66 9.72
CA ASN A 255 -32.30 -10.36 9.01
C ASN A 255 -32.44 -10.15 7.51
N ILE A 256 -31.32 -9.79 6.89
CA ILE A 256 -31.16 -9.62 5.45
C ILE A 256 -30.10 -10.61 4.99
N SER A 257 -30.47 -11.52 4.10
CA SER A 257 -29.55 -12.53 3.59
C SER A 257 -29.60 -12.64 2.07
N GLY A 258 -28.51 -13.06 1.46
CA GLY A 258 -28.53 -13.42 0.05
C GLY A 258 -27.19 -13.95 -0.44
N THR A 259 -27.16 -14.32 -1.70
CA THR A 259 -26.01 -14.97 -2.34
C THR A 259 -25.76 -14.38 -3.72
N HIS A 260 -24.50 -14.28 -4.09
CA HIS A 260 -24.05 -13.78 -5.40
C HIS A 260 -24.23 -12.27 -5.61
N HIS A 261 -23.88 -11.45 -4.60
CA HIS A 261 -24.12 -10.00 -4.57
C HIS A 261 -23.17 -9.11 -5.41
N LEU A 262 -22.53 -9.68 -6.43
CA LEU A 262 -21.44 -8.99 -7.12
C LEU A 262 -21.91 -7.71 -7.84
N GLU A 263 -23.09 -7.73 -8.46
CA GLU A 263 -23.69 -6.61 -9.17
C GLU A 263 -24.15 -5.50 -8.21
N ALA A 264 -24.73 -5.84 -7.05
CA ALA A 264 -25.03 -4.86 -6.01
C ALA A 264 -23.76 -4.17 -5.51
N PHE A 265 -22.67 -4.92 -5.24
CA PHE A 265 -21.40 -4.33 -4.85
C PHE A 265 -20.76 -3.49 -5.97
N ASN A 266 -20.87 -3.92 -7.24
CA ASN A 266 -20.43 -3.14 -8.40
C ASN A 266 -21.12 -1.78 -8.48
N SER A 267 -22.41 -1.71 -8.13
CA SER A 267 -23.14 -0.44 -8.07
C SER A 267 -22.73 0.48 -6.91
N MET A 268 -21.84 0.04 -6.01
CA MET A 268 -21.27 0.87 -4.95
C MET A 268 -19.82 1.30 -5.25
N ILE A 269 -19.24 0.83 -6.36
CA ILE A 269 -17.87 1.17 -6.75
C ILE A 269 -17.82 2.66 -7.18
N PRO A 270 -16.86 3.45 -6.66
CA PRO A 270 -16.68 4.83 -7.09
C PRO A 270 -16.43 4.96 -8.61
N GLU A 271 -16.92 6.04 -9.24
CA GLU A 271 -16.81 6.28 -10.70
C GLU A 271 -15.41 6.08 -11.28
N ASN A 272 -14.37 6.51 -10.56
CA ASN A 272 -12.98 6.37 -10.99
C ASN A 272 -12.49 4.92 -11.09
N TYR A 273 -13.29 3.95 -10.66
CA TYR A 273 -13.01 2.51 -10.73
C TYR A 273 -14.07 1.72 -11.50
N LYS A 274 -15.06 2.36 -12.15
CA LYS A 274 -16.14 1.63 -12.86
C LYS A 274 -15.68 0.79 -14.04
N ASP A 275 -14.60 1.19 -14.70
CA ASP A 275 -14.01 0.43 -15.82
C ASP A 275 -13.24 -0.81 -15.34
N TRP A 276 -13.11 -1.02 -14.03
CA TRP A 276 -12.44 -2.19 -13.48
C TRP A 276 -13.33 -3.42 -13.62
N SER A 277 -12.72 -4.54 -13.99
CA SER A 277 -13.41 -5.83 -13.98
C SER A 277 -13.54 -6.33 -12.53
N LEU A 278 -14.69 -6.88 -12.18
CA LEU A 278 -14.94 -7.57 -10.90
C LEU A 278 -15.51 -8.95 -11.18
N ASN A 279 -15.08 -9.97 -10.44
CA ASN A 279 -15.58 -11.34 -10.56
C ASN A 279 -15.66 -12.04 -9.18
N GLY A 280 -16.30 -13.22 -9.17
CA GLY A 280 -16.48 -14.06 -7.99
C GLY A 280 -17.88 -13.96 -7.38
N SER A 281 -18.04 -14.36 -6.12
CA SER A 281 -19.32 -14.24 -5.43
C SER A 281 -19.17 -13.84 -3.96
N ILE A 282 -20.13 -13.04 -3.50
CA ILE A 282 -20.27 -12.62 -2.12
C ILE A 282 -21.61 -13.13 -1.61
N SER A 283 -21.62 -13.77 -0.45
CA SER A 283 -22.85 -14.01 0.32
C SER A 283 -22.79 -13.27 1.63
N THR A 284 -23.94 -12.78 2.06
CA THR A 284 -24.08 -11.99 3.29
C THR A 284 -25.27 -12.49 4.08
N ASP A 285 -25.11 -12.52 5.40
CA ASP A 285 -26.18 -12.64 6.38
C ASP A 285 -26.00 -11.49 7.36
N THR A 286 -26.99 -10.59 7.43
CA THR A 286 -26.92 -9.39 8.25
C THR A 286 -28.10 -9.34 9.18
N SER A 287 -27.83 -9.31 10.48
CA SER A 287 -28.82 -9.08 11.52
C SER A 287 -28.75 -7.62 11.97
N ILE A 288 -29.89 -6.94 12.03
CA ILE A 288 -30.02 -5.54 12.42
C ILE A 288 -31.01 -5.47 13.58
N ASP A 289 -30.54 -4.92 14.70
CA ASP A 289 -31.39 -4.59 15.84
C ASP A 289 -31.41 -3.08 16.01
N TYR A 290 -32.61 -2.52 16.02
CA TYR A 290 -32.86 -1.09 16.22
C TYR A 290 -33.87 -0.90 17.34
N THR A 291 -33.58 0.01 18.26
CA THR A 291 -34.47 0.34 19.38
C THR A 291 -34.54 1.85 19.53
N ALA A 292 -35.75 2.40 19.61
CA ALA A 292 -35.96 3.82 19.88
C ALA A 292 -36.79 4.03 21.15
N LYS A 293 -36.26 4.79 22.12
CA LYS A 293 -36.90 5.11 23.40
C LYS A 293 -36.66 6.58 23.76
N ASN A 294 -37.73 7.31 24.11
CA ASN A 294 -37.65 8.71 24.61
C ASN A 294 -36.74 9.63 23.77
N GLN A 295 -36.95 9.68 22.45
CA GLN A 295 -36.14 10.47 21.50
C GLN A 295 -34.66 10.04 21.33
N SER A 296 -34.24 8.97 22.01
CA SER A 296 -32.95 8.32 21.78
C SER A 296 -33.13 7.02 21.00
N TRP A 297 -32.11 6.62 20.24
CA TRP A 297 -32.11 5.36 19.51
C TRP A 297 -30.75 4.69 19.53
N THR A 298 -30.74 3.37 19.40
CA THR A 298 -29.55 2.54 19.26
C THR A 298 -29.73 1.60 18.10
N MET A 299 -28.67 1.39 17.32
CA MET A 299 -28.65 0.44 16.21
C MET A 299 -27.40 -0.42 16.29
N THR A 300 -27.59 -1.73 16.30
CA THR A 300 -26.52 -2.72 16.11
C THR A 300 -26.75 -3.49 14.82
N ALA A 301 -25.71 -3.67 14.03
CA ALA A 301 -25.75 -4.54 12.86
C ALA A 301 -24.59 -5.54 12.91
N ILE A 302 -24.89 -6.82 12.72
CA ILE A 302 -23.91 -7.90 12.65
C ILE A 302 -24.02 -8.53 11.27
N THR A 303 -22.96 -8.43 10.48
CA THR A 303 -22.87 -8.98 9.14
C THR A 303 -21.84 -10.10 9.11
N ASP A 304 -22.27 -11.31 8.78
CA ASP A 304 -21.42 -12.43 8.40
C ASP A 304 -21.34 -12.51 6.87
N MET A 305 -20.14 -12.37 6.33
CA MET A 305 -19.86 -12.30 4.90
C MET A 305 -18.96 -13.45 4.49
N SER A 306 -19.32 -14.17 3.42
CA SER A 306 -18.46 -15.19 2.81
C SER A 306 -18.07 -14.77 1.40
N LEU A 307 -16.78 -14.86 1.11
CA LEU A 307 -16.16 -14.50 -0.15
C LEU A 307 -15.72 -15.76 -0.87
N SER A 308 -16.06 -15.87 -2.15
CA SER A 308 -15.66 -17.01 -2.97
C SER A 308 -15.05 -16.54 -4.29
N LYS A 309 -13.73 -16.76 -4.42
CA LYS A 309 -12.94 -16.46 -5.62
C LYS A 309 -13.15 -15.05 -6.15
N LEU A 310 -13.22 -14.07 -5.25
CA LEU A 310 -13.28 -12.68 -5.67
C LEU A 310 -11.99 -12.29 -6.40
N GLY A 311 -12.16 -11.43 -7.39
CA GLY A 311 -11.07 -10.82 -8.11
C GLY A 311 -11.48 -9.49 -8.71
N PHE A 312 -10.51 -8.62 -8.88
CA PHE A 312 -10.65 -7.35 -9.58
C PHE A 312 -9.46 -7.12 -10.50
N ALA A 313 -9.63 -6.35 -11.57
CA ALA A 313 -8.51 -5.87 -12.38
C ALA A 313 -8.82 -4.50 -13.00
N SER A 314 -7.87 -3.58 -12.93
CA SER A 314 -7.88 -2.33 -13.67
C SER A 314 -7.76 -2.58 -15.19
N PRO A 315 -8.21 -1.65 -16.05
CA PRO A 315 -8.15 -1.82 -17.52
C PRO A 315 -6.74 -2.06 -18.08
N ASP A 316 -5.73 -1.47 -17.43
CA ASP A 316 -4.30 -1.61 -17.75
C ASP A 316 -3.65 -2.83 -17.07
N TYR A 317 -4.36 -3.53 -16.18
CA TYR A 317 -3.87 -4.62 -15.35
C TYR A 317 -2.73 -4.25 -14.38
N ASP A 318 -2.49 -2.96 -14.14
CA ASP A 318 -1.50 -2.50 -13.14
C ASP A 318 -1.99 -2.80 -11.71
N TYR A 319 -3.30 -2.91 -11.51
CA TYR A 319 -3.91 -3.24 -10.23
C TYR A 319 -4.85 -4.43 -10.42
N PHE A 320 -4.53 -5.57 -9.83
CA PHE A 320 -5.45 -6.69 -9.84
C PHE A 320 -5.32 -7.56 -8.59
N ALA A 321 -6.37 -8.28 -8.27
CA ALA A 321 -6.33 -9.37 -7.31
C ALA A 321 -7.16 -10.53 -7.80
N GLU A 322 -6.79 -11.75 -7.39
CA GLU A 322 -7.52 -12.95 -7.76
C GLU A 322 -7.57 -13.96 -6.62
N LYS A 323 -8.61 -14.80 -6.66
CA LYS A 323 -8.83 -15.94 -5.75
C LYS A 323 -9.06 -15.54 -4.30
N ILE A 324 -9.44 -14.30 -4.03
CA ILE A 324 -9.78 -13.84 -2.67
C ILE A 324 -11.00 -14.63 -2.19
N SER A 325 -10.79 -15.49 -1.20
CA SER A 325 -11.83 -16.31 -0.59
C SER A 325 -11.67 -16.27 0.91
N GLY A 326 -12.77 -16.39 1.66
CA GLY A 326 -12.68 -16.30 3.11
C GLY A 326 -13.99 -15.90 3.78
N HIS A 327 -13.89 -15.60 5.07
CA HIS A 327 -15.02 -15.20 5.90
C HIS A 327 -14.66 -13.94 6.67
N ILE A 328 -15.61 -13.00 6.70
CA ILE A 328 -15.48 -11.72 7.39
C ILE A 328 -16.74 -11.54 8.25
N LYS A 329 -16.54 -11.19 9.52
CA LYS A 329 -17.60 -10.77 10.42
C LYS A 329 -17.42 -9.31 10.76
N ILE A 330 -18.50 -8.53 10.63
CA ILE A 330 -18.52 -7.09 10.89
C ILE A 330 -19.62 -6.81 11.91
N ASN A 331 -19.25 -6.20 13.02
CA ASN A 331 -20.18 -5.70 14.02
C ASN A 331 -20.14 -4.18 13.99
N LEU A 332 -21.29 -3.55 13.74
CA LEU A 332 -21.48 -2.11 13.77
C LEU A 332 -22.39 -1.75 14.94
N ASN A 333 -22.08 -0.66 15.61
CA ASN A 333 -22.91 -0.09 16.66
C ASN A 333 -22.92 1.44 16.55
N THR A 334 -24.08 2.04 16.72
CA THR A 334 -24.24 3.49 16.76
C THR A 334 -25.50 3.88 17.52
N ASP A 335 -25.56 5.12 17.99
CA ASP A 335 -26.66 5.64 18.78
C ASP A 335 -26.94 7.12 18.46
N SER A 336 -28.08 7.60 18.94
CA SER A 336 -28.56 8.97 18.69
C SER A 336 -27.67 10.08 19.26
N ASN A 337 -26.85 9.79 20.26
CA ASN A 337 -26.13 10.78 21.05
C ASN A 337 -24.66 10.89 20.63
N SER A 338 -24.06 9.79 20.18
CA SER A 338 -22.61 9.68 20.04
C SER A 338 -22.08 10.22 18.71
N ARG A 339 -22.90 10.30 17.64
CA ARG A 339 -22.45 10.58 16.24
C ARG A 339 -21.28 9.69 15.79
N ILE A 340 -21.01 8.64 16.55
CA ILE A 340 -19.92 7.71 16.41
C ILE A 340 -20.52 6.44 15.84
N LEU A 341 -19.86 5.93 14.80
CA LEU A 341 -20.07 4.59 14.31
C LEU A 341 -18.91 3.74 14.82
N SER A 342 -19.16 2.96 15.86
CA SER A 342 -18.21 1.97 16.35
C SER A 342 -18.28 0.72 15.49
N PHE A 343 -17.12 0.21 15.09
CA PHE A 343 -17.06 -1.03 14.31
C PHE A 343 -16.01 -1.99 14.87
N ARG A 344 -16.29 -3.27 14.71
CA ARG A 344 -15.39 -4.38 14.99
C ARG A 344 -15.49 -5.37 13.86
N THR A 345 -14.38 -5.61 13.20
CA THR A 345 -14.28 -6.51 12.06
C THR A 345 -13.24 -7.57 12.38
N ASN A 346 -13.54 -8.83 12.05
CA ASN A 346 -12.59 -9.92 12.12
C ASN A 346 -12.81 -10.89 10.97
N GLY A 347 -11.75 -11.49 10.47
CA GLY A 347 -11.88 -12.40 9.35
C GLY A 347 -10.63 -13.23 9.07
N ILE A 348 -10.82 -14.17 8.15
CA ILE A 348 -9.78 -15.04 7.62
C ILE A 348 -9.91 -15.03 6.12
N LEU A 349 -8.81 -14.73 5.42
CA LEU A 349 -8.69 -14.87 3.99
C LEU A 349 -7.78 -16.06 3.66
N GLU A 350 -8.26 -16.92 2.76
CA GLU A 350 -7.47 -17.97 2.13
C GLU A 350 -6.39 -17.36 1.21
N PRO A 351 -5.34 -18.12 0.83
CA PRO A 351 -4.30 -17.61 -0.05
C PRO A 351 -4.82 -16.96 -1.33
N PHE A 352 -4.39 -15.73 -1.59
CA PHE A 352 -4.76 -14.93 -2.75
C PHE A 352 -3.54 -14.33 -3.45
N LEU A 353 -3.74 -13.82 -4.66
CA LEU A 353 -2.75 -13.07 -5.43
C LEU A 353 -3.21 -11.62 -5.53
N ILE A 354 -2.29 -10.67 -5.36
CA ILE A 354 -2.56 -9.25 -5.56
C ILE A 354 -1.35 -8.54 -6.18
N GLN A 355 -1.63 -7.62 -7.08
CA GLN A 355 -0.69 -6.67 -7.68
C GLN A 355 -1.24 -5.25 -7.52
N LEU A 356 -0.38 -4.35 -7.04
CA LEU A 356 -0.67 -2.94 -6.81
C LEU A 356 0.46 -2.10 -7.41
N GLY A 357 0.34 -1.77 -8.70
CA GLY A 357 1.43 -1.18 -9.48
C GLY A 357 2.61 -2.14 -9.58
N ASP A 358 3.81 -1.67 -9.22
CA ASP A 358 5.05 -2.48 -9.23
C ASP A 358 5.14 -3.48 -8.05
N PHE A 359 4.21 -3.41 -7.10
CA PHE A 359 4.18 -4.32 -5.96
C PHE A 359 3.31 -5.53 -6.27
N THR A 360 3.91 -6.72 -6.31
CA THR A 360 3.19 -7.98 -6.50
C THR A 360 3.45 -8.88 -5.31
N THR A 361 2.39 -9.44 -4.75
CA THR A 361 2.51 -10.43 -3.68
C THR A 361 1.56 -11.59 -3.90
N ASN A 362 2.10 -12.79 -3.71
CA ASN A 362 1.35 -14.03 -3.72
C ASN A 362 1.39 -14.61 -2.31
N MET A 363 0.23 -14.71 -1.66
CA MET A 363 0.09 -15.20 -0.28
C MET A 363 0.25 -16.73 -0.19
N ARG A 364 1.11 -17.32 -1.02
CA ARG A 364 1.34 -18.76 -1.26
C ARG A 364 1.15 -19.59 0.01
N ASN A 365 0.07 -20.38 0.06
CA ASN A 365 -0.26 -21.29 1.16
C ASN A 365 -0.36 -20.66 2.56
N ARG A 366 -0.53 -19.34 2.67
CA ARG A 366 -0.67 -18.62 3.94
C ARG A 366 -2.05 -18.03 4.08
N LYS A 367 -2.76 -18.40 5.14
CA LYS A 367 -3.99 -17.71 5.51
C LYS A 367 -3.64 -16.37 6.14
N THR A 368 -4.48 -15.39 5.87
CA THR A 368 -4.39 -14.06 6.47
C THR A 368 -5.51 -13.92 7.48
N HIS A 369 -5.14 -13.85 8.76
CA HIS A 369 -6.05 -13.55 9.84
C HIS A 369 -5.99 -12.06 10.12
N PHE A 370 -7.14 -11.40 10.20
CA PHE A 370 -7.19 -9.97 10.48
C PHE A 370 -8.28 -9.62 11.49
N SER A 371 -8.03 -8.58 12.25
CA SER A 371 -9.03 -7.89 13.05
C SER A 371 -8.80 -6.38 12.98
N LEU A 372 -9.88 -5.61 12.99
CA LEU A 372 -9.86 -4.16 12.92
C LEU A 372 -11.03 -3.62 13.72
N ASN A 373 -10.75 -2.75 14.68
CA ASN A 373 -11.76 -2.06 15.48
C ASN A 373 -11.47 -0.56 15.46
N GLY A 374 -12.50 0.25 15.60
CA GLY A 374 -12.34 1.70 15.72
C GLY A 374 -13.68 2.43 15.83
N ASN A 375 -13.60 3.74 16.00
CA ASN A 375 -14.74 4.63 16.15
C ASN A 375 -14.68 5.70 15.06
N TYR A 376 -15.63 5.67 14.13
CA TYR A 376 -15.73 6.68 13.08
C TYR A 376 -16.62 7.83 13.53
N ASP A 377 -16.04 9.01 13.69
CA ASP A 377 -16.75 10.26 13.92
C ASP A 377 -17.25 10.80 12.59
N THR A 378 -18.55 10.70 12.38
CA THR A 378 -19.22 11.09 11.14
C THR A 378 -19.15 12.59 10.84
N GLN A 379 -19.02 13.44 11.86
CA GLN A 379 -18.98 14.89 11.71
C GLN A 379 -17.58 15.38 11.35
N ASN A 380 -16.58 14.94 12.09
CA ASN A 380 -15.19 15.37 11.89
C ASN A 380 -14.46 14.52 10.85
N LYS A 381 -15.07 13.41 10.41
CA LYS A 381 -14.49 12.41 9.51
C LYS A 381 -13.16 11.87 10.06
N ASN A 382 -13.14 11.65 11.37
CA ASN A 382 -12.02 11.09 12.10
C ASN A 382 -12.28 9.63 12.39
N LEU A 383 -11.24 8.81 12.32
CA LEU A 383 -11.26 7.44 12.76
C LEU A 383 -10.35 7.32 13.99
N ASN A 384 -10.99 7.20 15.15
CA ASN A 384 -10.30 7.19 16.44
C ASN A 384 -10.23 5.78 17.02
N GLU A 385 -9.28 5.56 17.94
CA GLU A 385 -9.07 4.31 18.66
C GLU A 385 -8.93 3.10 17.73
N VAL A 386 -8.27 3.31 16.59
CA VAL A 386 -7.98 2.23 15.65
C VAL A 386 -7.14 1.19 16.37
N ASN A 387 -7.58 -0.05 16.32
CA ASN A 387 -6.80 -1.19 16.75
C ASN A 387 -6.95 -2.29 15.70
N SER A 388 -5.86 -2.56 14.99
CA SER A 388 -5.80 -3.59 13.98
C SER A 388 -4.73 -4.63 14.31
N THR A 389 -5.03 -5.88 13.97
CA THR A 389 -4.06 -6.98 14.01
C THR A 389 -4.15 -7.72 12.70
N LEU A 390 -3.00 -7.93 12.07
CA LEU A 390 -2.83 -8.72 10.86
C LEU A 390 -1.80 -9.80 11.16
N SER A 391 -2.16 -11.07 10.97
CA SER A 391 -1.27 -12.20 11.22
C SER A 391 -1.40 -13.25 10.14
N TRP A 392 -0.30 -13.94 9.89
CA TRP A 392 -0.23 -14.94 8.83
C TRP A 392 0.40 -16.21 9.33
N ASP A 393 -0.03 -17.33 8.75
CA ASP A 393 0.60 -18.63 8.97
C ASP A 393 2.09 -18.56 8.60
N ASN A 394 2.97 -18.87 9.55
CA ASN A 394 4.42 -18.95 9.35
C ASN A 394 5.07 -17.68 8.75
N LEU A 395 4.58 -16.49 9.09
CA LEU A 395 5.24 -15.23 8.71
C LEU A 395 5.34 -14.23 9.87
N GLY A 396 4.32 -14.12 10.74
CA GLY A 396 4.36 -13.27 11.92
C GLY A 396 3.12 -12.41 12.09
N THR A 397 3.20 -11.36 12.92
CA THR A 397 2.05 -10.50 13.25
C THR A 397 2.43 -9.01 13.19
N ILE A 398 1.52 -8.20 12.66
CA ILE A 398 1.57 -6.75 12.67
C ILE A 398 0.36 -6.24 13.45
N THR A 399 0.60 -5.43 14.47
CA THR A 399 -0.47 -4.75 15.22
C THR A 399 -0.33 -3.25 15.04
N THR A 400 -1.43 -2.56 14.80
CA THR A 400 -1.45 -1.10 14.65
C THR A 400 -2.48 -0.49 15.59
N ILE A 401 -2.08 0.54 16.34
CA ILE A 401 -2.94 1.25 17.28
C ILE A 401 -2.77 2.76 17.11
N GLY A 402 -3.87 3.51 16.99
CA GLY A 402 -3.80 4.98 16.94
C GLY A 402 -5.03 5.62 16.29
N ASP A 403 -4.83 6.83 15.76
CA ASP A 403 -5.89 7.66 15.20
C ASP A 403 -5.57 8.09 13.76
N ILE A 404 -6.62 8.26 12.95
CA ILE A 404 -6.57 8.81 11.60
C ILE A 404 -7.54 9.98 11.53
N LEU A 405 -7.01 11.21 11.53
CA LEU A 405 -7.81 12.42 11.51
C LEU A 405 -7.99 12.92 10.07
N SER A 406 -9.18 13.44 9.76
CA SER A 406 -9.53 13.97 8.45
C SER A 406 -9.29 12.95 7.32
N ILE A 407 -9.84 11.74 7.46
CA ILE A 407 -9.55 10.60 6.56
C ILE A 407 -9.84 10.89 5.08
N THR A 408 -10.77 11.80 4.78
CA THR A 408 -11.13 12.18 3.41
C THR A 408 -10.29 13.34 2.85
N ASP A 409 -9.67 14.15 3.71
CA ASP A 409 -9.12 15.47 3.35
C ASP A 409 -7.73 15.67 3.98
N ASN A 410 -6.66 15.29 3.27
CA ASN A 410 -5.27 15.29 3.77
C ASN A 410 -5.12 14.55 5.11
N PRO A 411 -5.13 13.20 5.10
CA PRO A 411 -5.15 12.40 6.33
C PRO A 411 -3.95 12.71 7.23
N HIS A 412 -4.25 12.94 8.51
CA HIS A 412 -3.26 13.03 9.58
C HIS A 412 -3.25 11.69 10.31
N LEU A 413 -2.11 11.01 10.25
CA LEU A 413 -1.90 9.73 10.91
C LEU A 413 -1.20 9.97 12.24
N ASP A 414 -1.62 9.25 13.26
CA ASP A 414 -0.95 9.14 14.56
C ASP A 414 -1.02 7.69 15.00
N MET A 415 -0.04 6.88 14.61
CA MET A 415 -0.13 5.42 14.63
C MET A 415 1.11 4.77 15.24
N ASN A 416 0.89 3.86 16.19
CA ASN A 416 1.90 2.92 16.68
C ASN A 416 1.75 1.60 15.92
N ILE A 417 2.80 1.17 15.24
CA ILE A 417 2.89 -0.08 14.50
C ILE A 417 3.91 -0.98 15.20
N GLU A 418 3.51 -2.19 15.51
CA GLU A 418 4.38 -3.19 16.10
C GLU A 418 4.41 -4.44 15.22
N LEU A 419 5.61 -4.87 14.85
CA LEU A 419 5.89 -6.08 14.12
C LEU A 419 6.46 -7.10 15.11
N LYS A 420 5.81 -8.25 15.25
CA LYS A 420 6.20 -9.32 16.18
C LYS A 420 6.56 -10.58 15.41
N LYS A 421 7.75 -11.11 15.69
CA LYS A 421 8.22 -12.41 15.20
C LYS A 421 8.04 -12.58 13.69
N ILE A 422 8.49 -11.59 12.93
CA ILE A 422 8.45 -11.65 11.47
C ILE A 422 9.55 -12.59 11.00
N ASP A 423 9.17 -13.69 10.35
CA ASP A 423 10.12 -14.58 9.68
C ASP A 423 10.65 -13.90 8.41
N ASN A 424 11.94 -13.59 8.38
CA ASN A 424 12.53 -12.80 7.29
C ASN A 424 12.51 -13.56 5.96
N SER A 425 12.61 -14.89 5.99
CA SER A 425 12.58 -15.74 4.80
C SER A 425 11.18 -15.70 4.17
N ALA A 426 10.16 -15.95 4.98
CA ALA A 426 8.77 -15.90 4.57
C ALA A 426 8.37 -14.50 4.11
N PHE A 427 8.80 -13.46 4.81
CA PHE A 427 8.55 -12.07 4.44
C PHE A 427 9.17 -11.73 3.08
N PHE A 428 10.44 -12.05 2.86
CA PHE A 428 11.13 -11.76 1.61
C PHE A 428 10.52 -12.51 0.43
N GLU A 429 10.28 -13.81 0.57
CA GLU A 429 9.64 -14.63 -0.47
C GLU A 429 8.21 -14.19 -0.82
N THR A 430 7.49 -13.58 0.14
CA THR A 430 6.09 -13.19 -0.06
C THR A 430 5.95 -11.77 -0.60
N PHE A 431 6.73 -10.82 -0.08
CA PHE A 431 6.49 -9.38 -0.31
C PHE A 431 7.62 -8.66 -1.05
N ALA A 432 8.82 -9.25 -1.16
CA ALA A 432 9.97 -8.54 -1.73
C ALA A 432 10.49 -9.19 -3.02
N LYS A 433 10.54 -10.52 -3.08
CA LYS A 433 11.27 -11.28 -4.11
C LYS A 433 10.82 -10.95 -5.54
N ASP A 434 9.51 -10.99 -5.80
CA ASP A 434 8.97 -10.72 -7.13
C ASP A 434 9.17 -9.22 -7.51
N THR A 435 9.00 -8.30 -6.56
CA THR A 435 9.23 -6.85 -6.80
C THR A 435 10.71 -6.50 -7.04
N VAL A 436 11.65 -7.18 -6.38
CA VAL A 436 13.09 -6.95 -6.62
C VAL A 436 13.57 -7.56 -7.93
N GLU A 437 12.86 -8.54 -8.49
CA GLU A 437 13.21 -9.15 -9.80
C GLU A 437 13.28 -8.10 -10.90
N TYR A 438 12.31 -7.17 -10.93
CA TYR A 438 12.23 -6.12 -11.94
C TYR A 438 13.28 -5.03 -11.76
N SER A 439 13.52 -4.61 -10.51
CA SER A 439 14.37 -3.45 -10.21
C SER A 439 15.84 -3.82 -10.04
N ASN A 440 16.14 -5.01 -9.55
CA ASN A 440 17.50 -5.50 -9.34
C ASN A 440 17.55 -7.03 -9.44
N PRO A 441 17.59 -7.59 -10.66
CA PRO A 441 17.51 -9.04 -10.91
C PRO A 441 18.54 -9.87 -10.14
N VAL A 442 19.67 -9.27 -9.79
CA VAL A 442 20.72 -9.96 -9.02
C VAL A 442 20.22 -10.33 -7.63
N LEU A 443 19.36 -9.51 -7.01
CA LEU A 443 18.80 -9.74 -5.67
C LEU A 443 17.76 -10.86 -5.63
N PHE A 444 17.26 -11.31 -6.78
CA PHE A 444 16.23 -12.36 -6.85
C PHE A 444 16.66 -13.67 -6.19
N ASN A 445 17.94 -14.04 -6.32
CA ASN A 445 18.51 -15.25 -5.73
C ASN A 445 19.01 -15.06 -4.29
N THR A 446 18.66 -13.95 -3.64
CA THR A 446 19.06 -13.68 -2.27
C THR A 446 18.36 -14.67 -1.34
N GLN A 447 19.13 -15.30 -0.45
CA GLN A 447 18.60 -16.07 0.66
C GLN A 447 18.71 -15.22 1.91
N ILE A 448 17.60 -15.05 2.61
CA ILE A 448 17.52 -14.33 3.87
C ILE A 448 16.79 -15.19 4.90
N GLU A 449 17.37 -15.28 6.09
CA GLU A 449 16.84 -16.03 7.23
C GLU A 449 16.90 -15.16 8.50
N GLY A 450 16.29 -15.65 9.58
CA GLY A 450 16.24 -14.97 10.87
C GLY A 450 14.87 -14.37 11.16
N GLU A 451 14.77 -13.72 12.31
CA GLU A 451 13.52 -13.15 12.83
C GLU A 451 13.67 -11.65 13.06
N SER A 452 12.68 -10.87 12.65
CA SER A 452 12.60 -9.44 12.92
C SER A 452 11.45 -9.09 13.85
N SER A 453 11.68 -8.14 14.74
CA SER A 453 10.63 -7.48 15.52
C SER A 453 10.88 -5.98 15.53
N SER A 454 9.84 -5.18 15.49
CA SER A 454 9.99 -3.73 15.40
C SER A 454 8.83 -3.00 16.04
N HIS A 455 9.10 -1.78 16.49
CA HIS A 455 8.07 -0.88 16.98
C HIS A 455 8.31 0.50 16.38
N PHE A 456 7.31 1.03 15.70
CA PHE A 456 7.38 2.31 15.00
C PHE A 456 6.18 3.17 15.38
N TYR A 457 6.46 4.43 15.72
CA TYR A 457 5.51 5.51 15.79
C TYR A 457 5.55 6.30 14.49
N ILE A 458 4.41 6.38 13.81
CA ILE A 458 4.23 7.08 12.55
C ILE A 458 3.29 8.25 12.78
N SER A 459 3.74 9.45 12.44
CA SER A 459 2.90 10.65 12.44
C SER A 459 2.95 11.34 11.08
N SER A 460 1.78 11.75 10.55
CA SER A 460 1.71 12.55 9.33
C SER A 460 0.94 13.85 9.54
N ALA A 461 1.52 14.96 9.09
CA ALA A 461 0.85 16.26 9.06
C ALA A 461 1.24 17.07 7.84
N LYS A 462 0.25 17.61 7.10
CA LYS A 462 0.46 18.49 5.94
C LYS A 462 1.50 17.97 4.93
N LYS A 463 1.43 16.67 4.57
CA LYS A 463 2.36 15.95 3.67
C LYS A 463 3.79 15.75 4.22
N HIS A 464 4.01 16.04 5.50
CA HIS A 464 5.21 15.60 6.21
C HIS A 464 4.91 14.32 6.96
N LEU A 465 5.75 13.30 6.77
CA LEU A 465 5.67 12.02 7.46
C LEU A 465 6.88 11.90 8.38
N THR A 466 6.68 11.52 9.63
CA THR A 466 7.74 11.17 10.57
C THR A 466 7.57 9.74 11.03
N ILE A 467 8.66 8.98 11.05
CA ILE A 467 8.72 7.59 11.50
C ILE A 467 9.80 7.52 12.56
N ASN A 468 9.43 7.16 13.78
CA ASN A 468 10.36 6.99 14.90
C ASN A 468 10.19 5.60 15.49
N GLY A 469 11.26 4.91 15.83
CA GLY A 469 11.13 3.57 16.36
C GLY A 469 12.42 2.78 16.38
N HIS A 470 12.25 1.47 16.36
CA HIS A 470 13.34 0.53 16.56
C HIS A 470 13.17 -0.72 15.71
N LEU A 471 14.23 -1.10 15.02
CA LEU A 471 14.34 -2.35 14.29
C LEU A 471 15.22 -3.32 15.07
N ASN A 472 14.67 -4.49 15.39
CA ASN A 472 15.41 -5.60 15.96
C ASN A 472 15.40 -6.76 14.97
N VAL A 473 16.57 -7.31 14.65
CA VAL A 473 16.73 -8.51 13.84
C VAL A 473 17.65 -9.47 14.57
N ASN A 474 17.23 -10.72 14.71
CA ASN A 474 17.99 -11.77 15.40
C ASN A 474 18.33 -12.90 14.43
N ASN A 475 19.53 -13.45 14.59
CA ASN A 475 20.02 -14.61 13.83
C ASN A 475 19.87 -14.44 12.30
N LEU A 476 20.14 -13.23 11.80
CA LEU A 476 20.09 -12.93 10.38
C LEU A 476 21.21 -13.68 9.66
N ASN A 477 20.83 -14.57 8.76
CA ASN A 477 21.72 -15.11 7.73
C ASN A 477 21.31 -14.51 6.39
N LEU A 478 22.28 -13.99 5.64
CA LEU A 478 22.07 -13.42 4.32
C LEU A 478 23.06 -14.05 3.36
N LYS A 479 22.60 -14.48 2.19
CA LYS A 479 23.46 -14.94 1.11
C LYS A 479 23.02 -14.32 -0.21
N TYR A 480 23.95 -13.65 -0.86
CA TYR A 480 23.73 -12.95 -2.13
C TYR A 480 25.02 -13.03 -2.96
N GLY A 481 24.96 -13.71 -4.11
CA GLY A 481 26.16 -13.95 -4.93
C GLY A 481 27.31 -14.56 -4.10
N ASP A 482 28.46 -13.88 -4.11
CA ASP A 482 29.65 -14.26 -3.34
C ASP A 482 29.69 -13.65 -1.92
N ILE A 483 28.65 -12.88 -1.53
CA ILE A 483 28.53 -12.28 -0.21
C ILE A 483 27.69 -13.19 0.69
N SER A 484 28.20 -13.49 1.88
CA SER A 484 27.38 -14.06 2.96
C SER A 484 27.58 -13.29 4.25
N ILE A 485 26.51 -13.17 5.05
CA ILE A 485 26.55 -12.71 6.42
C ILE A 485 25.92 -13.82 7.25
N ASP A 486 26.66 -14.29 8.25
CA ASP A 486 26.25 -15.39 9.11
C ASP A 486 26.05 -14.85 10.54
N ASP A 487 24.92 -15.20 11.15
CA ASP A 487 24.57 -14.91 12.54
C ASP A 487 24.71 -13.42 12.91
N ALA A 488 23.99 -12.57 12.17
CA ALA A 488 23.89 -11.15 12.46
C ALA A 488 22.76 -10.84 13.44
N SER A 489 23.04 -9.94 14.38
CA SER A 489 22.05 -9.33 15.28
C SER A 489 22.07 -7.82 15.07
N ILE A 490 20.90 -7.24 14.85
CA ILE A 490 20.71 -5.82 14.56
C ILE A 490 19.75 -5.27 15.61
N ASP A 491 20.21 -4.29 16.35
CA ASP A 491 19.45 -3.38 17.19
C ASP A 491 19.70 -1.99 16.59
N LEU A 492 18.68 -1.43 15.94
CA LEU A 492 18.80 -0.17 15.19
C LEU A 492 17.67 0.80 15.55
N PRO A 493 17.99 1.87 16.29
CA PRO A 493 17.12 3.02 16.47
C PRO A 493 16.99 3.84 15.16
N ILE A 494 15.75 4.18 14.82
CA ILE A 494 15.40 4.84 13.56
C ILE A 494 14.52 6.06 13.83
N SER A 495 14.91 7.22 13.32
CA SER A 495 14.09 8.43 13.21
C SER A 495 14.25 9.04 11.82
N LEU A 496 13.15 9.05 11.07
CA LEU A 496 13.05 9.48 9.68
C LEU A 496 11.95 10.52 9.50
N ALA A 497 12.13 11.41 8.54
CA ALA A 497 11.18 12.44 8.15
C ALA A 497 11.15 12.61 6.62
N TYR A 498 9.99 12.46 6.01
CA TYR A 498 9.77 12.65 4.57
C TYR A 498 8.91 13.91 4.30
N PRO A 499 9.18 14.70 3.24
CA PRO A 499 10.24 14.52 2.24
C PRO A 499 11.65 14.80 2.77
N ARG A 500 11.78 15.62 3.83
CA ARG A 500 13.04 15.92 4.51
C ARG A 500 12.84 16.24 5.99
N SER A 501 13.85 15.93 6.80
CA SER A 501 13.97 16.46 8.14
C SER A 501 14.32 17.95 8.12
N LYS A 502 13.71 18.72 9.03
CA LYS A 502 14.07 20.12 9.31
C LYS A 502 15.06 20.24 10.47
N THR A 503 15.29 19.14 11.19
CA THR A 503 16.17 19.08 12.35
C THR A 503 17.60 18.89 11.89
N VAL A 504 18.47 19.84 12.24
CA VAL A 504 19.91 19.72 12.01
C VAL A 504 20.51 18.99 13.22
N ILE A 505 21.04 17.80 13.00
CA ILE A 505 21.69 16.99 14.04
C ILE A 505 23.15 16.79 13.66
N GLN A 506 24.06 17.06 14.59
CA GLN A 506 25.46 16.69 14.45
C GLN A 506 25.73 15.45 15.31
N LYS A 507 26.64 14.59 14.84
CA LYS A 507 27.00 13.34 15.54
C LYS A 507 27.33 13.54 17.02
N ARG A 508 28.01 14.65 17.37
CA ARG A 508 28.42 14.98 18.74
C ARG A 508 27.27 15.31 19.69
N ASP A 509 26.10 15.63 19.15
CA ASP A 509 24.92 16.01 19.93
C ASP A 509 24.05 14.78 20.29
N ILE A 510 24.40 13.60 19.76
CA ILE A 510 23.65 12.35 19.97
C ILE A 510 24.15 11.68 21.25
N PRO A 511 23.30 11.47 22.28
CA PRO A 511 23.70 10.75 23.48
C PRO A 511 24.12 9.31 23.18
N ASP A 512 25.16 8.84 23.85
CA ASP A 512 25.69 7.48 23.71
C ASP A 512 24.64 6.39 23.88
N SER A 513 23.64 6.62 24.74
CA SER A 513 22.55 5.68 25.01
C SER A 513 21.53 5.55 23.88
N GLN A 514 21.56 6.41 22.85
CA GLN A 514 20.66 6.35 21.70
C GLN A 514 21.21 5.53 20.54
N TYR A 515 22.48 5.13 20.58
CA TYR A 515 23.06 4.27 19.56
C TYR A 515 22.63 2.82 19.78
N GLY A 516 22.26 2.16 18.69
CA GLY A 516 21.97 0.73 18.70
C GLY A 516 23.23 -0.13 18.69
N ALA A 517 23.06 -1.41 18.37
CA ALA A 517 24.15 -2.36 18.24
C ALA A 517 23.92 -3.28 17.04
N VAL A 518 24.88 -3.31 16.12
CA VAL A 518 24.91 -4.30 15.04
C VAL A 518 26.15 -5.14 15.21
N GLN A 519 25.96 -6.44 15.24
CA GLN A 519 27.05 -7.41 15.30
C GLN A 519 26.79 -8.56 14.34
N PHE A 520 27.84 -9.12 13.78
CA PHE A 520 27.75 -10.35 13.00
C PHE A 520 28.96 -11.23 13.26
N LYS A 521 28.72 -12.54 13.31
CA LYS A 521 29.77 -13.51 13.57
C LYS A 521 30.74 -13.60 12.40
N LYS A 522 30.21 -13.61 11.18
CA LYS A 522 31.03 -13.77 9.98
C LYS A 522 30.41 -13.07 8.78
N LEU A 523 31.24 -12.35 8.04
CA LEU A 523 30.97 -11.83 6.70
C LEU A 523 31.96 -12.50 5.74
N SER A 524 31.45 -13.08 4.66
CA SER A 524 32.26 -13.67 3.61
C SER A 524 32.09 -12.87 2.32
N TYR A 525 33.19 -12.63 1.60
CA TYR A 525 33.18 -12.09 0.24
C TYR A 525 34.15 -12.90 -0.62
N GLY A 526 33.60 -13.83 -1.40
CA GLY A 526 34.42 -14.85 -2.09
C GLY A 526 35.28 -15.62 -1.08
N PRO A 527 36.63 -15.66 -1.23
CA PRO A 527 37.52 -16.33 -0.29
C PRO A 527 37.78 -15.54 1.01
N LEU A 528 37.48 -14.23 1.03
CA LEU A 528 37.70 -13.39 2.19
C LEU A 528 36.68 -13.68 3.29
N LYS A 529 37.15 -13.80 4.53
CA LYS A 529 36.31 -13.99 5.73
C LYS A 529 36.69 -12.92 6.75
N ILE A 530 35.68 -12.21 7.22
CA ILE A 530 35.77 -11.21 8.27
C ILE A 530 34.92 -11.70 9.43
N GLU A 531 35.49 -11.78 10.62
CA GLU A 531 34.81 -12.33 11.79
C GLU A 531 34.63 -11.29 12.90
N ASN A 532 33.56 -11.43 13.67
CA ASN A 532 33.30 -10.71 14.92
C ASN A 532 33.33 -9.18 14.79
N ILE A 533 32.59 -8.63 13.82
CA ILE A 533 32.43 -7.18 13.71
C ILE A 533 31.28 -6.74 14.60
N ARG A 534 31.51 -5.63 15.31
CA ARG A 534 30.50 -4.92 16.10
C ARG A 534 30.60 -3.43 15.81
N ILE A 535 29.45 -2.82 15.54
CA ILE A 535 29.31 -1.38 15.33
C ILE A 535 28.10 -0.87 16.10
N ASN A 536 28.09 0.43 16.39
CA ASN A 536 26.99 1.09 17.09
C ASN A 536 26.37 2.16 16.20
N PRO A 537 25.39 1.79 15.35
CA PRO A 537 24.76 2.71 14.42
C PRO A 537 23.54 3.42 15.01
N ILE A 538 23.13 4.51 14.37
CA ILE A 538 21.85 5.18 14.58
C ILE A 538 21.39 5.80 13.27
N ILE A 539 20.08 5.79 13.02
CA ILE A 539 19.45 6.65 12.02
C ILE A 539 18.63 7.71 12.77
N THR A 540 18.98 8.99 12.62
CA THR A 540 18.24 10.08 13.27
C THR A 540 18.12 11.29 12.37
N SER A 541 16.91 11.85 12.24
CA SER A 541 16.62 12.98 11.35
C SER A 541 17.13 12.76 9.92
N ASN A 542 16.93 11.55 9.38
CA ASN A 542 17.44 11.10 8.08
C ASN A 542 18.97 10.96 7.98
N ASN A 543 19.72 11.12 9.05
CA ASN A 543 21.17 10.96 9.05
C ASN A 543 21.54 9.60 9.64
N PHE A 544 22.45 8.88 8.98
CA PHE A 544 23.04 7.66 9.51
C PHE A 544 24.41 7.99 10.11
N PHE A 545 24.67 7.52 11.34
CA PHE A 545 25.97 7.65 11.99
C PHE A 545 26.40 6.33 12.60
N ILE A 546 27.71 6.07 12.59
CA ILE A 546 28.33 5.05 13.45
C ILE A 546 29.08 5.76 14.58
N LYS A 547 28.83 5.38 15.83
CA LYS A 547 29.40 6.01 17.03
C LYS A 547 30.92 5.99 17.04
N ASP A 548 31.50 4.80 17.12
CA ASP A 548 32.92 4.60 17.36
C ASP A 548 33.63 4.13 16.07
N PRO A 549 34.92 4.50 15.89
CA PRO A 549 35.78 3.83 14.93
C PRO A 549 35.83 2.33 15.21
N PHE A 550 35.90 1.52 14.16
CA PHE A 550 35.99 0.07 14.28
C PHE A 550 37.07 -0.47 13.35
N LYS A 551 37.61 -1.64 13.71
CA LYS A 551 38.73 -2.27 12.99
C LYS A 551 38.26 -3.57 12.36
N ILE A 552 38.68 -3.80 11.13
CA ILE A 552 38.41 -5.03 10.39
C ILE A 552 39.74 -5.76 10.20
N PRO A 553 39.99 -6.89 10.88
CA PRO A 553 41.19 -7.69 10.68
C PRO A 553 41.10 -8.43 9.34
N ILE A 554 42.08 -8.19 8.46
CA ILE A 554 42.17 -8.83 7.13
C ILE A 554 43.63 -8.99 6.71
N PHE A 555 43.96 -10.08 6.00
CA PHE A 555 45.29 -10.32 5.41
C PHE A 555 46.47 -10.01 6.34
N ASP A 556 46.45 -10.56 7.56
CA ASP A 556 47.43 -10.35 8.64
C ASP A 556 47.56 -8.91 9.18
N GLY A 557 46.76 -7.98 8.67
CA GLY A 557 46.70 -6.58 9.08
C GLY A 557 45.30 -6.15 9.50
N THR A 558 45.05 -4.84 9.46
CA THR A 558 43.77 -4.24 9.84
C THR A 558 43.38 -3.08 8.94
N ILE A 559 42.08 -2.96 8.67
CA ILE A 559 41.47 -1.73 8.15
C ILE A 559 40.78 -1.01 9.31
N ASP A 560 41.16 0.23 9.58
CA ASP A 560 40.48 1.10 10.54
C ASP A 560 39.46 1.97 9.81
N ILE A 561 38.18 1.82 10.16
CA ILE A 561 37.08 2.64 9.66
C ILE A 561 36.67 3.65 10.73
N ARG A 562 36.48 4.91 10.35
CA ARG A 562 36.10 6.01 11.26
C ARG A 562 35.23 7.04 10.56
N ASN A 563 34.62 7.94 11.34
CA ASN A 563 33.85 9.09 10.83
C ASN A 563 32.76 8.73 9.80
N VAL A 564 32.13 7.56 9.94
CA VAL A 564 31.06 7.13 9.03
C VAL A 564 29.81 7.97 9.31
N SER A 565 29.42 8.76 8.31
CA SER A 565 28.16 9.48 8.31
C SER A 565 27.54 9.55 6.92
N VAL A 566 26.22 9.38 6.86
CA VAL A 566 25.43 9.66 5.66
C VAL A 566 24.38 10.70 6.03
N GLU A 567 24.48 11.89 5.46
CA GLU A 567 23.47 12.94 5.64
C GLU A 567 22.35 12.78 4.62
N ASN A 568 21.09 13.01 5.03
CA ASN A 568 19.90 12.87 4.19
C ASN A 568 19.83 11.50 3.46
N ALA A 569 20.05 10.41 4.19
CA ALA A 569 20.21 9.05 3.66
C ALA A 569 19.07 8.58 2.74
N ILE A 570 17.84 9.07 2.96
CA ILE A 570 16.65 8.69 2.17
C ILE A 570 16.47 9.52 0.88
N ASN A 571 17.26 10.58 0.67
CA ASN A 571 17.15 11.46 -0.50
C ASN A 571 18.32 11.24 -1.48
N SER A 572 18.13 11.64 -2.73
CA SER A 572 19.13 11.47 -3.81
C SER A 572 20.37 12.37 -3.65
N ASP A 573 20.24 13.49 -2.93
CA ASP A 573 21.33 14.43 -2.65
C ASP A 573 22.12 14.11 -1.37
N ARG A 574 22.00 12.88 -0.88
CA ARG A 574 22.74 12.35 0.26
C ARG A 574 24.23 12.65 0.17
N LYS A 575 24.84 12.95 1.32
CA LYS A 575 26.27 13.21 1.45
C LYS A 575 26.93 12.14 2.29
N PHE A 576 28.07 11.66 1.83
CA PHE A 576 28.83 10.62 2.51
C PHE A 576 30.11 11.22 3.10
N ASN A 577 30.46 10.75 4.29
CA ASN A 577 31.77 10.95 4.88
C ASN A 577 32.23 9.62 5.50
N LEU A 578 33.48 9.26 5.23
CA LEU A 578 34.11 8.02 5.67
C LEU A 578 35.61 8.26 5.80
N GLY A 579 36.16 7.96 6.97
CA GLY A 579 37.60 7.84 7.17
C GLY A 579 38.02 6.38 7.11
N PHE A 580 39.11 6.09 6.41
CA PHE A 580 39.65 4.75 6.22
C PHE A 580 41.17 4.77 6.34
N GLN A 581 41.75 3.79 7.03
CA GLN A 581 43.19 3.62 7.13
C GLN A 581 43.56 2.15 7.05
N VAL A 582 44.60 1.84 6.29
CA VAL A 582 45.14 0.49 6.14
C VAL A 582 46.42 0.35 6.96
N ASN A 583 46.49 -0.69 7.79
CA ASN A 583 47.66 -0.94 8.63
C ASN A 583 48.15 -2.38 8.42
N ASN A 584 49.39 -2.51 7.95
CA ASN A 584 50.14 -3.76 7.86
C ASN A 584 49.46 -4.89 7.07
N ILE A 585 48.81 -4.58 5.94
CA ILE A 585 48.21 -5.60 5.10
C ILE A 585 49.30 -6.37 4.36
N SER A 586 49.37 -7.68 4.58
CA SER A 586 50.30 -8.58 3.91
C SER A 586 49.87 -8.82 2.46
N LEU A 587 50.70 -8.39 1.50
CA LEU A 587 50.43 -8.61 0.08
C LEU A 587 50.56 -10.10 -0.28
N GLU A 588 51.38 -10.85 0.45
CA GLU A 588 51.53 -12.30 0.30
C GLU A 588 50.25 -13.02 0.73
N ALA A 589 49.67 -12.63 1.87
CA ALA A 589 48.39 -13.18 2.35
C ALA A 589 47.23 -12.81 1.42
N LEU A 590 47.19 -11.55 0.95
CA LEU A 590 46.19 -11.08 0.00
C LEU A 590 46.25 -11.87 -1.31
N THR A 591 47.43 -11.95 -1.93
CA THR A 591 47.58 -12.66 -3.21
C THR A 591 47.32 -14.15 -3.09
N THR A 592 47.78 -14.79 -2.03
CA THR A 592 47.50 -16.21 -1.77
C THR A 592 46.01 -16.47 -1.58
N THR A 593 45.29 -15.62 -0.84
CA THR A 593 43.84 -15.77 -0.60
C THR A 593 43.03 -15.75 -1.89
N TYR A 594 43.45 -14.97 -2.87
CA TYR A 594 42.80 -14.86 -4.18
C TYR A 594 43.44 -15.73 -5.27
N ASN A 595 44.29 -16.70 -4.90
CA ASN A 595 45.00 -17.58 -5.84
C ASN A 595 45.79 -16.83 -6.93
N LEU A 596 46.33 -15.66 -6.59
CA LEU A 596 47.26 -14.89 -7.42
C LEU A 596 48.71 -15.35 -7.14
N THR A 597 49.65 -15.00 -8.02
CA THR A 597 51.08 -15.25 -7.76
C THR A 597 51.48 -14.60 -6.42
N PRO A 598 51.92 -15.37 -5.41
CA PRO A 598 52.26 -14.81 -4.11
C PRO A 598 53.45 -13.87 -4.21
N PHE A 599 53.33 -12.68 -3.64
CA PHE A 599 54.46 -11.75 -3.58
C PHE A 599 54.53 -11.01 -2.26
N LYS A 600 55.76 -10.76 -1.82
CA LYS A 600 56.05 -10.12 -0.53
C LYS A 600 55.90 -8.62 -0.61
N GLY A 601 55.36 -8.04 0.45
CA GLY A 601 55.20 -6.60 0.59
C GLY A 601 54.15 -6.28 1.65
N ILE A 602 54.13 -5.03 2.09
CA ILE A 602 53.19 -4.58 3.11
C ILE A 602 52.51 -3.30 2.64
N LEU A 603 51.19 -3.33 2.58
CA LEU A 603 50.37 -2.17 2.30
C LEU A 603 50.05 -1.44 3.62
N ASN A 604 50.32 -0.14 3.63
CA ASN A 604 49.97 0.77 4.71
C ASN A 604 49.34 2.03 4.11
N SER A 605 48.60 2.79 4.90
CA SER A 605 48.16 4.12 4.50
C SER A 605 48.13 5.07 5.69
N SER A 606 48.24 6.37 5.40
CA SER A 606 47.72 7.40 6.28
C SER A 606 46.19 7.32 6.32
N VAL A 607 45.56 8.02 7.27
CA VAL A 607 44.10 8.15 7.28
C VAL A 607 43.67 8.90 6.01
N MET A 608 42.83 8.25 5.21
CA MET A 608 42.20 8.83 4.03
C MET A 608 40.74 9.16 4.32
N SER A 609 40.29 10.31 3.83
CA SER A 609 38.96 10.86 4.05
C SER A 609 38.21 10.89 2.72
N PHE A 610 37.24 10.00 2.59
CA PHE A 610 36.33 9.98 1.47
C PHE A 610 35.13 10.87 1.74
N ARG A 611 34.84 11.76 0.79
CA ARG A 611 33.61 12.55 0.75
C ARG A 611 32.82 12.18 -0.48
N GLY A 612 31.50 12.26 -0.39
CA GLY A 612 30.65 11.97 -1.52
C GLY A 612 29.37 12.77 -1.56
N GLN A 613 28.82 12.87 -2.77
CA GLN A 613 27.49 13.41 -3.03
C GLN A 613 26.79 12.49 -4.03
N GLY A 614 25.56 12.07 -3.70
CA GLY A 614 24.76 11.17 -4.54
C GLY A 614 25.36 9.76 -4.65
N GLN A 615 26.08 9.48 -5.75
CA GLN A 615 26.67 8.17 -6.06
C GLN A 615 28.19 8.25 -6.36
N THR A 616 28.82 9.37 -6.04
CA THR A 616 30.26 9.56 -6.19
C THR A 616 30.91 9.68 -4.81
N LEU A 617 31.98 8.92 -4.59
CA LEU A 617 32.92 9.06 -3.49
C LEU A 617 34.27 9.49 -4.06
N TYR A 618 34.93 10.44 -3.42
CA TYR A 618 36.27 10.87 -3.79
C TYR A 618 37.13 11.14 -2.56
N SER A 619 38.43 10.95 -2.69
CA SER A 619 39.44 11.30 -1.70
C SER A 619 40.58 12.02 -2.39
N ASN A 620 40.99 13.15 -1.81
CA ASN A 620 42.18 13.90 -2.22
C ASN A 620 43.42 13.49 -1.41
N ASP A 621 43.25 12.55 -0.46
CA ASP A 621 44.34 12.05 0.35
C ASP A 621 45.12 10.98 -0.41
N GLU A 622 46.42 10.85 -0.09
CA GLU A 622 47.34 9.94 -0.75
C GLU A 622 47.50 8.61 0.01
N MET A 623 47.66 7.51 -0.74
CA MET A 623 47.94 6.17 -0.20
C MET A 623 49.34 5.71 -0.62
N LYS A 624 50.19 5.34 0.34
CA LYS A 624 51.58 4.91 0.07
C LYS A 624 51.75 3.40 0.23
N ILE A 625 52.07 2.71 -0.85
CA ILE A 625 52.27 1.26 -0.88
C ILE A 625 53.77 0.97 -0.95
N LYS A 626 54.31 0.18 -0.02
CA LYS A 626 55.72 -0.27 -0.09
C LYS A 626 55.79 -1.66 -0.70
N LEU A 627 56.43 -1.78 -1.86
CA LEU A 627 56.62 -3.05 -2.56
C LEU A 627 57.93 -3.05 -3.36
N PHE A 628 58.53 -4.23 -3.52
CA PHE A 628 59.77 -4.47 -4.29
C PHE A 628 60.86 -3.41 -4.06
N GLY A 629 61.21 -3.14 -2.80
CA GLY A 629 62.22 -2.13 -2.43
C GLY A 629 61.82 -0.65 -2.62
N GLY A 630 60.67 -0.36 -3.24
CA GLY A 630 60.19 0.99 -3.58
C GLY A 630 58.88 1.41 -2.91
N GLU A 631 58.31 2.52 -3.39
CA GLU A 631 57.04 3.08 -2.93
C GLU A 631 56.15 3.48 -4.13
N ILE A 632 54.87 3.09 -4.10
CA ILE A 632 53.83 3.57 -5.00
C ILE A 632 52.91 4.51 -4.22
N THR A 633 52.74 5.75 -4.69
CA THR A 633 51.81 6.72 -4.09
C THR A 633 50.57 6.84 -4.96
N LEU A 634 49.41 6.36 -4.47
CA LEU A 634 48.12 6.56 -5.11
C LEU A 634 47.51 7.88 -4.68
N ARG A 635 46.83 8.57 -5.60
CA ARG A 635 46.11 9.83 -5.39
C ARG A 635 44.86 9.89 -6.28
N ASP A 636 44.05 10.93 -6.11
CA ASP A 636 42.84 11.18 -6.90
C ASP A 636 41.87 9.98 -6.89
N LEU A 637 41.72 9.34 -5.73
CA LEU A 637 40.89 8.15 -5.59
C LEU A 637 39.42 8.54 -5.74
N SER A 638 38.72 7.85 -6.63
CA SER A 638 37.30 8.06 -6.85
C SER A 638 36.57 6.74 -7.06
N ILE A 639 35.32 6.68 -6.61
CA ILE A 639 34.38 5.61 -6.90
C ILE A 639 33.07 6.25 -7.34
N ASN A 640 32.71 6.04 -8.60
CA ASN A 640 31.48 6.53 -9.20
C ASN A 640 30.50 5.37 -9.37
N ASN A 641 29.20 5.65 -9.21
CA ASN A 641 28.11 4.69 -9.38
C ASN A 641 28.21 3.44 -8.48
N PHE A 642 28.72 3.58 -7.24
CA PHE A 642 28.98 2.46 -6.32
C PHE A 642 27.75 1.64 -5.87
N LEU A 643 26.54 2.05 -6.25
CA LEU A 643 25.29 1.30 -6.02
C LEU A 643 24.78 0.58 -7.27
N ASN A 644 25.47 0.73 -8.41
CA ASN A 644 25.08 0.15 -9.69
C ASN A 644 26.12 -0.85 -10.21
N PRO A 645 25.72 -1.82 -11.04
CA PRO A 645 26.66 -2.77 -11.65
C PRO A 645 27.78 -2.11 -12.47
N MET A 646 27.52 -0.94 -13.05
CA MET A 646 28.49 -0.14 -13.81
C MET A 646 29.31 0.79 -12.90
N THR A 647 29.85 0.23 -11.81
CA THR A 647 30.73 0.98 -10.90
C THR A 647 32.03 1.33 -11.62
N GLU A 648 32.47 2.58 -11.48
CA GLU A 648 33.76 3.07 -11.98
C GLU A 648 34.68 3.41 -10.81
N ILE A 649 35.91 2.90 -10.84
CA ILE A 649 36.97 3.22 -9.87
C ILE A 649 38.06 3.99 -10.60
N GLY A 650 38.38 5.19 -10.13
CA GLY A 650 39.41 6.05 -10.70
C GLY A 650 40.56 6.31 -9.73
N PHE A 651 41.79 6.34 -10.22
CA PHE A 651 42.97 6.77 -9.46
C PHE A 651 44.12 7.24 -10.36
N SER A 652 45.07 7.96 -9.77
CA SER A 652 46.41 8.19 -10.33
C SER A 652 47.45 7.60 -9.39
N ALA A 653 48.63 7.26 -9.90
CA ALA A 653 49.72 6.71 -9.11
C ALA A 653 51.08 7.27 -9.53
N GLU A 654 52.00 7.33 -8.58
CA GLU A 654 53.41 7.63 -8.82
C GLU A 654 54.24 6.46 -8.29
N VAL A 655 55.16 5.95 -9.11
CA VAL A 655 56.03 4.82 -8.78
C VAL A 655 57.44 5.34 -8.58
N ASN A 656 57.97 5.14 -7.38
CA ASN A 656 59.28 5.61 -6.97
C ASN A 656 60.15 4.44 -6.49
N HIS A 657 61.31 4.31 -7.13
CA HIS A 657 62.41 3.43 -6.77
C HIS A 657 62.05 1.94 -6.69
N LEU A 658 61.25 1.44 -7.64
CA LEU A 658 60.85 0.03 -7.65
C LEU A 658 61.99 -0.86 -8.20
N ASP A 659 62.41 -1.88 -7.45
CA ASP A 659 63.50 -2.80 -7.82
C ASP A 659 62.98 -3.93 -8.73
N LEU A 660 63.40 -3.89 -9.99
CA LEU A 660 63.01 -4.90 -10.99
C LEU A 660 63.60 -6.29 -10.69
N GLY A 661 64.71 -6.36 -9.95
CA GLY A 661 65.30 -7.61 -9.48
C GLY A 661 64.37 -8.32 -8.51
N GLU A 662 63.90 -7.62 -7.47
CA GLU A 662 62.93 -8.18 -6.51
C GLU A 662 61.61 -8.60 -7.19
N MET A 663 61.14 -7.78 -8.15
CA MET A 663 59.95 -8.10 -8.94
C MET A 663 60.16 -9.36 -9.80
N SER A 664 61.25 -9.47 -10.54
CA SER A 664 61.49 -10.62 -11.44
C SER A 664 61.84 -11.91 -10.71
N ASP A 665 62.39 -11.81 -9.49
CA ASP A 665 62.60 -12.96 -8.60
C ASP A 665 61.28 -13.54 -8.07
N THR A 666 60.25 -12.70 -7.94
CA THR A 666 58.88 -13.08 -7.61
C THR A 666 58.22 -13.79 -8.80
N TYR A 667 58.29 -13.19 -10.00
CA TYR A 667 57.68 -13.70 -11.23
C TYR A 667 58.71 -14.40 -12.14
N ARG A 668 59.33 -15.49 -11.67
CA ARG A 668 60.43 -16.17 -12.40
C ARG A 668 60.03 -16.72 -13.76
N GLU A 669 58.74 -17.00 -13.96
CA GLU A 669 58.13 -17.39 -15.22
C GLU A 669 58.31 -16.32 -16.30
N TRP A 670 58.37 -15.05 -15.93
CA TRP A 670 58.61 -13.92 -16.84
C TRP A 670 60.05 -13.86 -17.32
N GLY A 671 60.99 -14.33 -16.51
CA GLY A 671 62.43 -14.21 -16.77
C GLY A 671 63.05 -13.05 -15.99
N ASN A 672 64.36 -13.10 -15.82
CA ASN A 672 65.10 -12.15 -14.98
C ASN A 672 65.23 -10.77 -15.66
N ILE A 673 64.99 -9.71 -14.89
CA ILE A 673 65.29 -8.31 -15.23
C ILE A 673 65.78 -7.60 -13.96
N THR A 674 66.77 -6.71 -14.08
CA THR A 674 67.38 -5.99 -12.95
C THR A 674 67.51 -4.52 -13.30
N GLY A 675 67.34 -3.62 -12.32
CA GLY A 675 67.31 -2.17 -12.51
C GLY A 675 66.31 -1.51 -11.58
N ILE A 676 66.33 -0.18 -11.50
CA ILE A 676 65.32 0.59 -10.75
C ILE A 676 64.39 1.27 -11.74
N ILE A 677 63.07 1.15 -11.54
CA ILE A 677 62.05 1.77 -12.37
C ILE A 677 61.29 2.87 -11.60
N ASN A 678 61.09 4.00 -12.27
CA ASN A 678 60.31 5.14 -11.82
C ASN A 678 59.21 5.43 -12.86
N GLY A 679 58.12 6.07 -12.45
CA GLY A 679 57.08 6.44 -13.39
C GLY A 679 55.80 7.00 -12.80
N ASN A 680 54.84 7.27 -13.68
CA ASN A 680 53.55 7.85 -13.34
C ASN A 680 52.43 7.10 -14.06
N ILE A 681 51.31 6.97 -13.38
CA ILE A 681 50.03 6.49 -13.90
C ILE A 681 49.03 7.62 -13.68
N GLN A 682 48.38 8.07 -14.74
CA GLN A 682 47.40 9.15 -14.70
C GLN A 682 46.04 8.64 -15.18
N ASP A 683 44.98 9.09 -14.52
CA ASP A 683 43.57 8.86 -14.89
C ASP A 683 43.26 7.38 -15.19
N PHE A 684 43.75 6.48 -14.33
CA PHE A 684 43.47 5.06 -14.43
C PHE A 684 42.02 4.82 -14.01
N LYS A 685 41.19 4.39 -14.95
CA LYS A 685 39.77 4.10 -14.71
C LYS A 685 39.46 2.64 -14.95
N ILE A 686 38.81 2.02 -13.97
CA ILE A 686 38.26 0.67 -14.05
C ILE A 686 36.75 0.80 -14.11
N VAL A 687 36.11 0.29 -15.15
CA VAL A 687 34.65 0.27 -15.29
C VAL A 687 34.20 -1.19 -15.33
N ALA A 688 33.28 -1.58 -14.45
CA ALA A 688 32.78 -2.95 -14.34
C ALA A 688 33.90 -4.01 -14.20
N GLY A 689 35.00 -3.65 -13.53
CA GLY A 689 36.15 -4.53 -13.29
C GLY A 689 37.19 -4.58 -14.41
N GLU A 690 37.00 -3.86 -15.52
CA GLU A 690 37.95 -3.80 -16.63
C GLU A 690 38.59 -2.41 -16.78
N PRO A 691 39.90 -2.30 -17.10
CA PRO A 691 40.52 -1.00 -17.41
C PRO A 691 39.89 -0.37 -18.66
N SER A 692 39.49 0.90 -18.54
CA SER A 692 38.80 1.67 -19.60
C SER A 692 39.63 2.85 -20.12
N SER A 693 40.41 3.50 -19.25
CA SER A 693 41.37 4.55 -19.62
C SER A 693 42.57 4.55 -18.68
N PHE A 694 43.72 4.98 -19.20
CA PHE A 694 44.90 5.35 -18.41
C PHE A 694 45.95 6.02 -19.30
N GLU A 695 46.88 6.75 -18.67
CA GLU A 695 48.17 7.14 -19.26
C GLU A 695 49.29 6.70 -18.30
N ILE A 696 50.13 5.76 -18.75
CA ILE A 696 51.22 5.16 -17.95
C ILE A 696 52.54 5.54 -18.61
N GLU A 697 53.45 6.15 -17.86
CA GLU A 697 54.84 6.39 -18.26
C GLU A 697 55.78 5.76 -17.24
N MET A 698 56.59 4.80 -17.67
CA MET A 698 57.50 4.06 -16.80
C MET A 698 58.88 3.95 -17.45
N LYS A 699 59.94 4.19 -16.68
CA LYS A 699 61.32 4.20 -17.20
C LYS A 699 62.33 3.78 -16.14
N THR A 700 63.32 3.01 -16.55
CA THR A 700 64.45 2.67 -15.69
C THR A 700 65.47 3.79 -15.62
N GLU A 701 66.04 3.97 -14.44
CA GLU A 701 67.08 4.95 -14.17
C GLU A 701 68.34 4.29 -13.62
N THR A 702 69.50 4.89 -13.92
CA THR A 702 70.79 4.39 -13.47
C THR A 702 71.03 4.74 -12.01
N TYR A 703 71.11 3.73 -11.14
CA TYR A 703 71.46 3.88 -9.73
C TYR A 703 72.81 3.23 -9.39
N PRO A 704 73.67 3.86 -8.58
CA PRO A 704 74.94 3.26 -8.16
C PRO A 704 74.73 1.91 -7.45
N GLY A 705 75.47 0.89 -7.89
CA GLY A 705 75.38 -0.47 -7.32
C GLY A 705 74.35 -1.38 -7.98
N THR A 706 73.39 -0.84 -8.73
CA THR A 706 72.35 -1.63 -9.41
C THR A 706 72.74 -1.95 -10.85
N LYS A 707 72.73 -3.24 -11.21
CA LYS A 707 72.97 -3.68 -12.59
C LYS A 707 71.67 -3.56 -13.40
N GLN A 708 71.79 -3.16 -14.67
CA GLN A 708 70.67 -3.14 -15.61
C GLN A 708 70.85 -4.22 -16.67
N ILE A 709 70.26 -5.38 -16.40
CA ILE A 709 70.37 -6.59 -17.21
C ILE A 709 68.98 -7.17 -17.42
N VAL A 710 68.68 -7.58 -18.64
CA VAL A 710 67.44 -8.28 -19.00
C VAL A 710 67.77 -9.63 -19.64
N SER A 711 67.03 -10.67 -19.26
CA SER A 711 67.20 -12.01 -19.80
C SER A 711 66.52 -12.16 -21.16
N THR A 712 67.04 -13.08 -21.98
CA THR A 712 66.42 -13.46 -23.26
C THR A 712 64.99 -13.99 -23.06
N LYS A 713 64.74 -14.70 -21.95
CA LYS A 713 63.41 -15.19 -21.58
C LYS A 713 62.43 -14.03 -21.38
N PHE A 714 62.84 -13.00 -20.63
CA PHE A 714 62.03 -11.80 -20.43
C PHE A 714 61.71 -11.10 -21.75
N LEU A 715 62.70 -10.88 -22.60
CA LEU A 715 62.47 -10.24 -23.89
C LEU A 715 61.52 -11.06 -24.79
N LYS A 716 61.65 -12.40 -24.82
CA LYS A 716 60.73 -13.26 -25.58
C LYS A 716 59.29 -13.20 -25.09
N ASN A 717 59.10 -13.02 -23.78
CA ASN A 717 57.78 -12.97 -23.16
C ASN A 717 57.11 -11.59 -23.32
N PHE A 718 57.89 -10.50 -23.29
CA PHE A 718 57.36 -9.13 -23.20
C PHE A 718 57.52 -8.29 -24.48
N VAL A 719 58.35 -8.74 -25.43
CA VAL A 719 58.58 -8.02 -26.69
C VAL A 719 58.11 -8.87 -27.87
N PRO A 720 56.94 -8.56 -28.45
CA PRO A 720 56.40 -9.33 -29.56
C PRO A 720 57.35 -9.42 -30.76
N GLY A 721 57.42 -10.60 -31.37
CA GLY A 721 58.19 -10.84 -32.60
C GLY A 721 59.71 -10.97 -32.42
N ILE A 722 60.26 -10.70 -31.23
CA ILE A 722 61.72 -10.67 -31.02
C ILE A 722 62.36 -12.08 -30.98
N GLY A 723 61.58 -13.13 -30.76
CA GLY A 723 62.09 -14.48 -30.49
C GLY A 723 63.06 -15.02 -31.54
N LYS A 724 62.68 -14.95 -32.83
CA LYS A 724 63.51 -15.39 -33.97
C LYS A 724 64.84 -14.63 -34.05
N VAL A 725 64.85 -13.36 -33.64
CA VAL A 725 66.05 -12.51 -33.64
C VAL A 725 66.98 -12.90 -32.49
N LEU A 726 66.43 -13.10 -31.30
CA LEU A 726 67.22 -13.51 -30.13
C LEU A 726 67.82 -14.91 -30.30
N ASP A 727 67.09 -15.83 -30.93
CA ASP A 727 67.57 -17.20 -31.21
C ASP A 727 68.79 -17.22 -32.15
N LYS A 728 68.87 -16.29 -33.11
CA LYS A 728 70.04 -16.15 -34.00
C LYS A 728 71.28 -15.60 -33.28
N VAL A 729 71.09 -14.75 -32.27
CA VAL A 729 72.20 -14.09 -31.57
C VAL A 729 72.71 -14.92 -30.38
N GLY A 730 71.85 -15.74 -29.76
CA GLY A 730 72.26 -16.79 -28.82
C GLY A 730 72.77 -16.30 -27.45
N PHE A 731 72.62 -15.02 -27.10
CA PHE A 731 72.92 -14.55 -25.75
C PHE A 731 71.82 -14.96 -24.78
N THR A 732 72.18 -15.15 -23.50
CA THR A 732 71.25 -15.47 -22.41
C THR A 732 70.72 -14.22 -21.70
N ASN A 733 71.45 -13.11 -21.79
CA ASN A 733 71.12 -11.81 -21.22
C ASN A 733 71.74 -10.65 -22.01
N TYR A 734 71.14 -9.48 -21.84
CA TYR A 734 71.52 -8.22 -22.49
C TYR A 734 71.64 -7.11 -21.44
N LYS A 735 72.66 -6.27 -21.59
CA LYS A 735 72.80 -5.05 -20.78
C LYS A 735 72.06 -3.90 -21.45
N TYR A 736 71.37 -3.09 -20.66
CA TYR A 736 70.65 -1.92 -21.16
C TYR A 736 70.98 -0.67 -20.35
N ALA A 737 70.97 0.49 -21.02
CA ALA A 737 71.15 1.81 -20.42
C ALA A 737 69.82 2.35 -19.91
N VAL A 738 68.74 2.13 -20.65
CA VAL A 738 67.39 2.54 -20.29
C VAL A 738 66.40 1.56 -20.93
N MET A 739 65.37 1.19 -20.18
CA MET A 739 64.17 0.54 -20.67
C MET A 739 62.94 1.29 -20.16
N GLY A 740 61.91 1.44 -20.98
CA GLY A 740 60.69 2.10 -20.55
C GLY A 740 59.67 2.25 -21.66
N LEU A 741 58.44 2.53 -21.26
CA LEU A 741 57.30 2.69 -22.15
C LEU A 741 56.40 3.81 -21.68
N HIS A 742 55.72 4.43 -22.65
CA HIS A 742 54.56 5.26 -22.43
C HIS A 742 53.36 4.58 -23.11
N ALA A 743 52.36 4.16 -22.34
CA ALA A 743 51.13 3.55 -22.81
C ALA A 743 49.92 4.43 -22.49
N ARG A 744 49.06 4.67 -23.49
CA ARG A 744 47.78 5.37 -23.29
C ARG A 744 46.63 4.51 -23.79
N LEU A 745 45.66 4.23 -22.92
CA LEU A 745 44.42 3.54 -23.24
C LEU A 745 43.29 4.55 -23.38
N GLU A 746 42.65 4.57 -24.56
CA GLU A 746 41.50 5.42 -24.83
C GLU A 746 40.59 4.76 -25.87
N ASN A 747 39.28 4.71 -25.61
CA ASN A 747 38.28 4.09 -26.50
C ASN A 747 38.62 2.64 -26.86
N ASP A 748 39.04 1.81 -25.90
CA ASP A 748 39.48 0.41 -26.07
C ASP A 748 40.74 0.19 -26.92
N TYR A 749 41.43 1.26 -27.34
CA TYR A 749 42.70 1.16 -28.05
C TYR A 749 43.85 1.65 -27.18
N VAL A 750 44.92 0.85 -27.12
CA VAL A 750 46.20 1.24 -26.52
C VAL A 750 47.15 1.78 -27.58
N LYS A 751 47.79 2.90 -27.26
CA LYS A 751 48.90 3.49 -28.02
C LYS A 751 50.18 3.33 -27.20
N LEU A 752 51.23 2.79 -27.81
CA LEU A 752 52.52 2.55 -27.16
C LEU A 752 53.60 3.43 -27.77
N ARG A 753 54.40 4.01 -26.88
CA ARG A 753 55.54 4.87 -27.20
C ARG A 753 56.76 4.45 -26.40
N GLY A 754 57.94 4.68 -26.96
CA GLY A 754 59.21 4.36 -26.29
C GLY A 754 59.60 5.45 -25.30
N ALA A 755 60.14 5.07 -24.14
CA ALA A 755 60.56 6.06 -23.13
C ALA A 755 61.81 6.88 -23.53
N VAL A 756 62.46 6.55 -24.65
CA VAL A 756 63.60 7.29 -25.19
C VAL A 756 63.35 7.61 -26.67
N ARG A 757 63.49 8.88 -27.03
CA ARG A 757 63.45 9.35 -28.43
C ARG A 757 64.86 9.70 -28.89
N GLU A 758 65.36 8.99 -29.90
CA GLU A 758 66.70 9.16 -30.45
C GLU A 758 66.65 8.98 -31.97
N ASP A 759 67.26 9.89 -32.74
CA ASP A 759 67.28 9.86 -34.21
C ASP A 759 65.90 9.68 -34.88
N GLY A 760 64.87 10.30 -34.30
CA GLY A 760 63.48 10.20 -34.78
C GLY A 760 62.79 8.85 -34.51
N LYS A 761 63.46 7.93 -33.81
CA LYS A 761 62.93 6.62 -33.39
C LYS A 761 62.54 6.65 -31.92
N GLU A 762 61.49 5.91 -31.58
CA GLU A 762 61.10 5.67 -30.20
C GLU A 762 61.55 4.28 -29.74
N LEU A 763 62.38 4.26 -28.71
CA LEU A 763 63.04 3.08 -28.19
C LEU A 763 62.33 2.62 -26.92
N PHE A 764 61.89 1.36 -26.92
CA PHE A 764 61.46 0.66 -25.70
C PHE A 764 62.67 0.29 -24.83
N MET A 765 63.79 -0.08 -25.47
CA MET A 765 65.03 -0.42 -24.78
C MET A 765 66.24 0.11 -25.56
N LYS A 766 67.11 0.85 -24.85
CA LYS A 766 68.44 1.27 -25.33
C LYS A 766 69.50 0.37 -24.70
N GLY A 767 70.22 -0.39 -25.52
CA GLY A 767 71.29 -1.28 -25.05
C GLY A 767 72.51 -0.55 -24.50
N ALA A 768 73.34 -1.25 -23.71
CA ALA A 768 74.58 -0.72 -23.13
C ALA A 768 75.76 -1.70 -23.24
N GLY A 769 76.97 -1.18 -23.47
CA GLY A 769 78.22 -1.97 -23.45
C GLY A 769 78.30 -3.08 -24.49
N MET A 770 79.02 -4.16 -24.18
CA MET A 770 79.08 -5.38 -25.01
C MET A 770 77.76 -6.17 -24.92
N LYS A 771 77.32 -6.75 -26.05
CA LYS A 771 75.97 -7.37 -26.22
C LYS A 771 74.84 -6.32 -26.22
N ARG A 772 75.06 -5.19 -26.90
CA ARG A 772 74.05 -4.13 -27.07
C ARG A 772 72.91 -4.65 -27.93
N LEU A 773 71.68 -4.47 -27.44
CA LEU A 773 70.45 -4.75 -28.15
C LEU A 773 69.55 -3.52 -28.03
N GLU A 774 69.06 -3.01 -29.16
CA GLU A 774 68.10 -1.91 -29.19
C GLU A 774 66.77 -2.40 -29.72
N ILE A 775 65.69 -2.00 -29.04
CA ILE A 775 64.32 -2.38 -29.38
C ILE A 775 63.57 -1.11 -29.73
N VAL A 776 63.32 -0.93 -31.03
CA VAL A 776 62.55 0.19 -31.57
C VAL A 776 61.09 -0.23 -31.68
N LEU A 777 60.16 0.62 -31.24
CA LEU A 777 58.74 0.41 -31.46
C LEU A 777 58.35 0.87 -32.88
N PRO A 778 57.89 -0.03 -33.76
CA PRO A 778 57.51 0.32 -35.11
C PRO A 778 56.16 1.05 -35.11
N ASN A 779 56.16 2.27 -35.64
CA ASN A 779 54.99 3.15 -35.81
C ASN A 779 54.35 3.66 -34.49
N VAL A 780 54.80 4.84 -34.07
CA VAL A 780 54.36 5.57 -32.88
C VAL A 780 52.89 6.02 -32.88
N ASP A 781 52.18 5.92 -34.01
CA ASP A 781 50.76 6.26 -34.14
C ASP A 781 49.84 5.03 -34.22
N ARG A 782 50.42 3.82 -34.19
CA ARG A 782 49.65 2.58 -34.21
C ARG A 782 48.78 2.46 -32.97
N ARG A 783 47.49 2.26 -33.20
CA ARG A 783 46.49 1.91 -32.16
C ARG A 783 46.25 0.40 -32.21
N VAL A 784 46.35 -0.26 -31.06
CA VAL A 784 46.11 -1.70 -30.94
C VAL A 784 44.90 -1.91 -30.02
N PRO A 785 43.92 -2.75 -30.39
CA PRO A 785 42.84 -3.09 -29.46
C PRO A 785 43.41 -3.61 -28.14
N PHE A 786 42.98 -3.05 -27.01
CA PHE A 786 43.55 -3.34 -25.69
C PHE A 786 43.42 -4.82 -25.32
N LYS A 787 42.30 -5.44 -25.67
CA LYS A 787 42.09 -6.88 -25.49
C LYS A 787 43.12 -7.72 -26.25
N THR A 788 43.45 -7.33 -27.48
CA THR A 788 44.51 -7.99 -28.27
C THR A 788 45.87 -7.79 -27.61
N PHE A 789 46.16 -6.58 -27.11
CA PHE A 789 47.39 -6.30 -26.36
C PHE A 789 47.49 -7.15 -25.09
N LEU A 790 46.46 -7.21 -24.24
CA LEU A 790 46.45 -8.03 -23.02
C LEU A 790 46.62 -9.52 -23.31
N ASN A 791 45.97 -10.04 -24.36
CA ASN A 791 46.10 -11.44 -24.76
C ASN A 791 47.54 -11.80 -25.15
N SER A 792 48.35 -10.82 -25.59
CA SER A 792 49.77 -11.05 -25.87
C SER A 792 50.61 -11.31 -24.59
N PHE A 793 50.17 -10.84 -23.41
CA PHE A 793 50.86 -11.07 -22.12
C PHE A 793 50.44 -12.37 -21.42
N LYS A 794 49.20 -12.86 -21.60
CA LYS A 794 48.67 -14.05 -20.91
C LYS A 794 49.19 -15.40 -21.42
N GLY A 795 50.12 -15.40 -22.38
CA GLY A 795 50.86 -16.58 -22.83
C GLY A 795 50.48 -17.05 -24.23
N ILE A 796 51.50 -17.26 -25.06
CA ILE A 796 51.58 -18.19 -26.20
C ILE A 796 50.31 -18.23 -27.07
N LEU A 797 50.15 -17.27 -27.97
CA LEU A 797 49.40 -17.49 -29.22
C LEU A 797 49.97 -16.56 -30.29
N GLY A 798 50.31 -17.15 -31.43
CA GLY A 798 50.92 -16.48 -32.56
C GLY A 798 50.03 -15.36 -33.10
N SER A 799 50.40 -14.13 -32.80
CA SER A 799 50.19 -13.03 -33.73
C SER A 799 51.54 -12.69 -34.33
N ASP A 800 51.69 -12.91 -35.63
CA ASP A 800 52.73 -12.26 -36.44
C ASP A 800 52.56 -10.74 -36.27
N ILE A 801 53.22 -10.20 -35.25
CA ILE A 801 53.61 -8.79 -35.24
C ILE A 801 54.95 -8.77 -35.96
N ASP A 802 54.90 -9.00 -37.27
CA ASP A 802 55.97 -8.61 -38.18
C ASP A 802 56.04 -7.09 -38.09
N ASP A 803 57.09 -6.56 -37.45
CA ASP A 803 57.69 -5.24 -37.71
C ASP A 803 58.64 -4.76 -36.59
N THR A 804 58.86 -5.51 -35.50
CA THR A 804 59.85 -5.11 -34.48
C THR A 804 61.25 -5.03 -35.08
N GLN A 805 61.73 -3.81 -35.38
CA GLN A 805 63.06 -3.59 -35.93
C GLN A 805 64.10 -3.67 -34.81
N VAL A 806 64.97 -4.67 -34.92
CA VAL A 806 66.09 -4.86 -34.01
C VAL A 806 67.36 -4.37 -34.68
N GLN A 807 68.08 -3.46 -34.03
CA GLN A 807 69.39 -3.00 -34.50
C GLN A 807 70.49 -3.60 -33.63
N PHE A 808 71.43 -4.30 -34.27
CA PHE A 808 72.67 -4.78 -33.65
C PHE A 808 73.83 -3.91 -34.13
N LYS A 809 74.70 -3.52 -33.20
CA LYS A 809 76.01 -2.92 -33.47
C LYS A 809 77.07 -3.59 -32.63
#